data_AF-A0A957ATK9-F1
#
_entry.id   AF-A0A957ATK9-F1
#
_cell.length_a   1.000
_cell.length_b   1.000
_cell.length_c   1.000
_cell.angle_alpha   90.00
_cell.angle_beta   90.00
_cell.angle_gamma   90.00
#
_symmetry.space_group_name_H-M   'P 1'
#
loop_
_entity.id
_entity.type
_entity.pdbx_description
1 polymer ?
#
loop_
_entity_poly.entity_id
_entity_poly.type
_entity_poly.pdbx_seq_one_letter_code
_entity_poly.pdbx_strand_id
1 'polypeptide(L)'
;PLISLMEDQVMQLREWGVTAVYLNSTLSYPEYHWTTDQVRQGAVKLLYVAPETLLRPETLALLEQVGVACLTIDEAHCISAWGHDFRPEYRQLVEVRRRLPTAVCIAVTATATDRVRQDIKQTLAIAAADEFIASFDRENLFLEVTAKTDGLRQTSEFLAAHRDEAGIIYCATRRQVDQLTGQLTAFGWPVLPYHAGMDDAARRHNQKRFTLEEGVVMVATIAFGMGINKSNVRFILHYDVPQNLESYYQQIGRAGRDGLRADCLLLFSYADVQTANFFIQQQDPSQQAGARARLEAMIGFVETAVCRRRPLLAYFGETYAKEECDHCDNCQTDQGDLADLTIPAQKFLSCVKRTGEIFGMSHVIDVLRGSQSQKVLSRGHDRLSTYNIGGEYSKKEWQFLARQFIQQGLLTQDMEHGSLKLTPEAYAVFKGEPVQGLLPSQPAAARPITAQEYDTELFARLRERRTVLAEAANVPPYIIFSDRSLVEMATYFPQSLATFGGMYGVGGAKLEKYAGEFLPIIQAYCAEKGIAEQGKTAVPTPTPSRPSASGRSRSDEVVDLFNAGHSVAELAAQFGVQERTILGHLWTGVQGERPLRAAGLLELSQLSPAEQQRALDAFAEVGTAYLRPVYEALGETISYDELHLLRLIAATKELG
;
A
#
# COMPACT_ATOMS: atom_id res chain seq x y z
N PRO A 1 15.75 -5.97 6.14
CA PRO A 1 15.58 -7.24 6.87
C PRO A 1 15.75 -8.54 6.06
N LEU A 2 15.59 -8.53 4.72
CA LEU A 2 15.58 -9.77 3.93
C LEU A 2 16.55 -9.80 2.77
N ILE A 3 17.22 -10.93 2.62
CA ILE A 3 18.18 -11.19 1.54
C ILE A 3 17.52 -11.13 0.16
N SER A 4 16.36 -11.78 -0.02
CA SER A 4 15.67 -11.78 -1.32
C SER A 4 15.26 -10.38 -1.78
N LEU A 5 14.86 -9.50 -0.85
CA LEU A 5 14.54 -8.11 -1.16
C LEU A 5 15.79 -7.35 -1.63
N MET A 6 16.93 -7.57 -0.98
CA MET A 6 18.19 -6.93 -1.37
C MET A 6 18.61 -7.35 -2.77
N GLU A 7 18.49 -8.64 -3.10
CA GLU A 7 18.78 -9.16 -4.43
C GLU A 7 17.90 -8.49 -5.49
N ASP A 8 16.58 -8.42 -5.28
CA ASP A 8 15.63 -7.79 -6.19
C ASP A 8 15.91 -6.29 -6.42
N GLN A 9 16.21 -5.56 -5.34
CA GLN A 9 16.53 -4.13 -5.40
C GLN A 9 17.84 -3.87 -6.16
N VAL A 10 18.88 -4.67 -5.88
CA VAL A 10 20.16 -4.56 -6.58
C VAL A 10 20.04 -4.91 -8.05
N MET A 11 19.25 -5.93 -8.41
CA MET A 11 18.97 -6.26 -9.82
C MET A 11 18.28 -5.10 -10.55
N GLN A 12 17.27 -4.48 -9.94
CA GLN A 12 16.56 -3.34 -10.54
C GLN A 12 17.46 -2.11 -10.73
N LEU A 13 18.24 -1.77 -9.69
CA LEU A 13 19.17 -0.64 -9.75
C LEU A 13 20.23 -0.83 -10.83
N ARG A 14 20.76 -2.04 -11.00
CA ARG A 14 21.74 -2.35 -12.06
C ARG A 14 21.14 -2.21 -13.45
N GLU A 15 19.89 -2.64 -13.66
CA GLU A 15 19.20 -2.45 -14.95
C GLU A 15 18.97 -0.96 -15.26
N TRP A 16 18.87 -0.10 -14.23
CA TRP A 16 18.81 1.36 -14.38
C TRP A 16 20.19 2.02 -14.50
N GLY A 17 21.28 1.25 -14.52
CA GLY A 17 22.65 1.76 -14.62
C GLY A 17 23.24 2.28 -13.31
N VAL A 18 22.64 1.96 -12.16
CA VAL A 18 23.15 2.35 -10.83
C VAL A 18 24.04 1.25 -10.26
N THR A 19 25.26 1.61 -9.84
CA THR A 19 26.19 0.68 -9.19
C THR A 19 25.73 0.34 -7.77
N ALA A 20 24.98 -0.75 -7.65
CA ALA A 20 24.50 -1.29 -6.38
C ALA A 20 25.04 -2.70 -6.10
N VAL A 21 25.31 -2.98 -4.82
CA VAL A 21 25.76 -4.29 -4.32
C VAL A 21 25.09 -4.59 -2.98
N TYR A 22 25.18 -5.84 -2.52
CA TYR A 22 24.70 -6.26 -1.21
C TYR A 22 25.78 -7.02 -0.44
N LEU A 23 25.71 -7.01 0.90
CA LEU A 23 26.50 -7.82 1.80
C LEU A 23 25.58 -8.58 2.75
N ASN A 24 25.64 -9.91 2.69
CA ASN A 24 24.86 -10.82 3.52
C ASN A 24 25.59 -12.15 3.71
N SER A 25 24.98 -13.08 4.44
CA SER A 25 25.55 -14.39 4.76
C SER A 25 25.52 -15.41 3.61
N THR A 26 24.86 -15.13 2.48
CA THR A 26 24.74 -16.07 1.36
C THR A 26 25.85 -15.92 0.32
N LEU A 27 26.64 -14.84 0.39
CA LEU A 27 27.79 -14.63 -0.49
C LEU A 27 28.90 -15.64 -0.24
N SER A 28 29.51 -16.13 -1.32
CA SER A 28 30.75 -16.89 -1.26
C SER A 28 31.92 -16.00 -0.85
N TYR A 29 33.00 -16.61 -0.36
CA TYR A 29 34.20 -15.89 0.06
C TYR A 29 34.79 -14.99 -1.04
N PRO A 30 34.94 -15.44 -2.31
CA PRO A 30 35.40 -14.56 -3.39
C PRO A 30 34.46 -13.38 -3.68
N GLU A 31 33.15 -13.59 -3.66
CA GLU A 31 32.14 -12.54 -3.92
C GLU A 31 32.12 -11.48 -2.82
N TYR A 32 32.23 -11.92 -1.57
CA TYR A 32 32.33 -11.04 -0.41
C TYR A 32 33.57 -10.14 -0.54
N HIS A 33 34.74 -10.73 -0.80
CA HIS A 33 35.98 -9.96 -0.98
C HIS A 33 35.87 -8.95 -2.11
N TRP A 34 35.43 -9.38 -3.29
CA TRP A 34 35.23 -8.50 -4.44
C TRP A 34 34.30 -7.33 -4.09
N THR A 35 33.17 -7.59 -3.42
CA THR A 35 32.21 -6.57 -3.03
C THR A 35 32.82 -5.59 -2.02
N THR A 36 33.52 -6.08 -0.99
CA THR A 36 34.19 -5.20 -0.03
C THR A 36 35.28 -4.33 -0.66
N ASP A 37 35.99 -4.84 -1.67
CA ASP A 37 36.99 -4.07 -2.40
C ASP A 37 36.37 -2.97 -3.26
N GLN A 38 35.24 -3.26 -3.94
CA GLN A 38 34.49 -2.25 -4.69
C GLN A 38 33.96 -1.13 -3.78
N VAL A 39 33.47 -1.48 -2.59
CA VAL A 39 33.03 -0.52 -1.57
C VAL A 39 34.22 0.32 -1.09
N ARG A 40 35.35 -0.30 -0.77
CA ARG A 40 36.56 0.39 -0.28
C ARG A 40 37.12 1.39 -1.31
N GLN A 41 36.98 1.08 -2.60
CA GLN A 41 37.44 1.95 -3.69
C GLN A 41 36.45 3.09 -4.03
N GLY A 42 35.28 3.15 -3.38
CA GLY A 42 34.26 4.17 -3.65
C GLY A 42 33.52 4.00 -4.98
N ALA A 43 33.60 2.81 -5.60
CA ALA A 43 32.92 2.51 -6.87
C ALA A 43 31.40 2.29 -6.69
N VAL A 44 30.98 1.93 -5.48
CA VAL A 44 29.59 1.58 -5.14
C VAL A 44 28.81 2.83 -4.72
N LYS A 45 27.60 3.01 -5.27
CA LYS A 45 26.67 4.08 -4.90
C LYS A 45 25.64 3.65 -3.85
N LEU A 46 25.16 2.41 -3.91
CA LEU A 46 24.26 1.83 -2.91
C LEU A 46 24.77 0.47 -2.43
N LEU A 47 24.85 0.32 -1.11
CA LEU A 47 25.21 -0.92 -0.44
C LEU A 47 24.05 -1.38 0.45
N TYR A 48 23.46 -2.53 0.12
CA TYR A 48 22.44 -3.18 0.95
C TYR A 48 23.11 -4.13 1.95
N VAL A 49 22.75 -4.05 3.23
CA VAL A 49 23.37 -4.92 4.26
C VAL A 49 22.31 -5.49 5.18
N ALA A 50 22.39 -6.78 5.48
CA ALA A 50 21.57 -7.40 6.52
C ALA A 50 22.00 -6.93 7.91
N PRO A 51 21.07 -6.68 8.87
CA PRO A 51 21.42 -6.18 10.20
C PRO A 51 22.51 -7.00 10.90
N GLU A 52 22.44 -8.32 10.81
CA GLU A 52 23.39 -9.26 11.41
C GLU A 52 24.80 -9.15 10.79
N THR A 53 24.87 -8.76 9.51
CA THR A 53 26.14 -8.52 8.80
C THR A 53 26.67 -7.13 9.09
N LEU A 54 25.78 -6.13 9.14
CA LEU A 54 26.11 -4.74 9.43
C LEU A 54 26.75 -4.58 10.82
N LEU A 55 26.28 -5.34 11.81
CA LEU A 55 26.77 -5.31 13.18
C LEU A 55 28.13 -5.99 13.37
N ARG A 56 28.70 -6.62 12.33
CA ARG A 56 30.01 -7.26 12.42
C ARG A 56 31.13 -6.21 12.47
N PRO A 57 32.16 -6.38 13.32
CA PRO A 57 33.24 -5.42 13.46
C PRO A 57 33.93 -5.05 12.14
N GLU A 58 34.12 -6.02 11.25
CA GLU A 58 34.81 -5.83 9.97
C GLU A 58 33.98 -4.96 9.01
N THR A 59 32.65 -5.10 9.05
CA THR A 59 31.74 -4.31 8.22
C THR A 59 31.66 -2.88 8.73
N LEU A 60 31.57 -2.68 10.05
CA LEU A 60 31.59 -1.35 10.65
C LEU A 60 32.90 -0.60 10.34
N ALA A 61 34.05 -1.26 10.47
CA ALA A 61 35.34 -0.66 10.14
C ALA A 61 35.44 -0.26 8.66
N LEU A 62 34.90 -1.07 7.74
CA LEU A 62 34.82 -0.74 6.31
C LEU A 62 33.99 0.53 6.08
N LEU A 63 32.82 0.63 6.71
CA LEU A 63 31.92 1.77 6.55
C LEU A 63 32.49 3.06 7.13
N GLU A 64 33.15 2.99 8.28
CA GLU A 64 33.86 4.11 8.90
C GLU A 64 35.00 4.63 8.00
N GLN A 65 35.71 3.74 7.29
CA GLN A 65 36.80 4.12 6.38
C GLN A 65 36.32 4.83 5.10
N VAL A 66 35.21 4.39 4.52
CA VAL A 66 34.73 4.89 3.22
C VAL A 66 34.00 6.24 3.35
N GLY A 67 33.48 6.56 4.53
CA GLY A 67 32.70 7.79 4.75
C GLY A 67 31.28 7.66 4.19
N VAL A 68 30.36 7.14 5.00
CA VAL A 68 28.96 6.94 4.60
C VAL A 68 28.22 8.29 4.56
N ALA A 69 27.67 8.64 3.40
CA ALA A 69 26.86 9.85 3.25
C ALA A 69 25.46 9.71 3.84
N CYS A 70 24.85 8.52 3.72
CA CYS A 70 23.50 8.25 4.19
C CYS A 70 23.34 6.81 4.69
N LEU A 71 22.75 6.68 5.88
CA LEU A 71 22.31 5.42 6.48
C LEU A 71 20.79 5.31 6.33
N THR A 72 20.32 4.40 5.48
CA THR A 72 18.88 4.14 5.30
C THR A 72 18.49 2.84 6.00
N ILE A 73 17.51 2.92 6.89
CA ILE A 73 16.93 1.77 7.59
C ILE A 73 15.58 1.46 6.96
N ASP A 74 15.56 0.40 6.15
CA ASP A 74 14.36 -0.13 5.54
C ASP A 74 13.61 -1.07 6.50
N GLU A 75 12.28 -1.06 6.41
CA GLU A 75 11.35 -1.72 7.33
C GLU A 75 11.59 -1.35 8.80
N ALA A 76 11.71 -0.04 9.07
CA ALA A 76 12.07 0.50 10.37
C ALA A 76 11.10 0.11 11.51
N HIS A 77 9.89 -0.36 11.21
CA HIS A 77 8.97 -0.91 12.20
C HIS A 77 9.57 -2.10 12.99
N CYS A 78 10.56 -2.80 12.43
CA CYS A 78 11.28 -3.88 13.11
C CYS A 78 12.05 -3.43 14.36
N ILE A 79 12.34 -2.12 14.50
CA ILE A 79 13.02 -1.55 15.69
C ILE A 79 12.13 -1.61 16.93
N SER A 80 10.82 -1.41 16.73
CA SER A 80 9.88 -1.25 17.83
C SER A 80 9.38 -2.59 18.34
N ALA A 81 9.46 -2.80 19.66
CA ALA A 81 8.85 -3.97 20.31
C ALA A 81 7.31 -3.93 20.25
N TRP A 82 6.74 -2.77 19.90
CA TRP A 82 5.31 -2.59 19.65
C TRP A 82 4.94 -2.84 18.18
N GLY A 83 5.94 -3.01 17.31
CA GLY A 83 5.76 -3.42 15.92
C GLY A 83 5.36 -4.90 15.82
N HIS A 84 4.77 -5.27 14.68
CA HIS A 84 4.30 -6.63 14.42
C HIS A 84 5.40 -7.62 14.02
N ASP A 85 6.61 -7.14 13.65
CA ASP A 85 7.79 -7.96 13.32
C ASP A 85 9.05 -7.43 14.05
N PHE A 86 8.98 -7.31 15.38
CA PHE A 86 10.13 -6.85 16.18
C PHE A 86 11.36 -7.75 16.01
N ARG A 87 12.53 -7.13 15.77
CA ARG A 87 13.83 -7.80 15.64
C ARG A 87 14.84 -7.19 16.61
N PRO A 88 15.40 -7.96 17.56
CA PRO A 88 16.40 -7.44 18.51
C PRO A 88 17.61 -6.76 17.85
N GLU A 89 18.05 -7.27 16.70
CA GLU A 89 19.19 -6.76 15.93
C GLU A 89 18.91 -5.36 15.36
N TYR A 90 17.66 -5.06 15.01
CA TYR A 90 17.27 -3.73 14.53
C TYR A 90 17.41 -2.66 15.62
N ARG A 91 17.18 -3.02 16.89
CA ARG A 91 17.37 -2.09 18.01
C ARG A 91 18.84 -1.74 18.22
N GLN A 92 19.76 -2.60 17.77
CA GLN A 92 21.20 -2.35 17.84
C GLN A 92 21.69 -1.37 16.76
N LEU A 93 20.87 -1.03 15.76
CA LEU A 93 21.22 -0.07 14.71
C LEU A 93 21.47 1.35 15.24
N VAL A 94 21.03 1.65 16.47
CA VAL A 94 21.38 2.89 17.19
C VAL A 94 22.90 3.02 17.34
N GLU A 95 23.60 1.92 17.61
CA GLU A 95 25.05 1.94 17.72
C GLU A 95 25.72 2.23 16.38
N VAL A 96 25.16 1.72 15.28
CA VAL A 96 25.65 2.01 13.93
C VAL A 96 25.52 3.49 13.62
N ARG A 97 24.35 4.09 13.92
CA ARG A 97 24.15 5.54 13.78
C ARG A 97 25.15 6.34 14.62
N ARG A 98 25.44 5.90 15.85
CA ARG A 98 26.40 6.58 16.73
C ARG A 98 27.83 6.57 16.17
N ARG A 99 28.21 5.52 15.43
CA ARG A 99 29.51 5.38 14.77
C ARG A 99 29.62 6.13 13.44
N LEU A 100 28.49 6.47 12.83
CA LEU A 100 28.40 7.24 11.58
C LEU A 100 27.73 8.61 11.83
N PRO A 101 28.29 9.48 12.70
CA PRO A 101 27.60 10.69 13.16
C PRO A 101 27.37 11.74 12.06
N THR A 102 28.16 11.71 10.99
CA THR A 102 28.05 12.63 9.85
C THR A 102 27.06 12.14 8.79
N ALA A 103 26.63 10.88 8.84
CA ALA A 103 25.73 10.30 7.86
C ALA A 103 24.29 10.77 8.10
N VAL A 104 23.59 11.15 7.04
CA VAL A 104 22.14 11.40 7.11
C VAL A 104 21.43 10.09 7.43
N CYS A 105 20.62 10.05 8.49
CA CYS A 105 19.88 8.85 8.89
C CYS A 105 18.42 8.93 8.39
N ILE A 106 18.02 7.98 7.55
CA ILE A 106 16.66 7.85 7.03
C ILE A 106 16.06 6.55 7.56
N ALA A 107 14.81 6.59 8.02
CA ALA A 107 14.05 5.40 8.40
C ALA A 107 12.77 5.34 7.57
N VAL A 108 12.55 4.23 6.86
CA VAL A 108 11.38 4.03 6.01
C VAL A 108 10.60 2.80 6.48
N THR A 109 9.26 2.90 6.46
CA THR A 109 8.36 1.80 6.80
C THR A 109 7.01 2.03 6.17
N ALA A 110 6.36 0.96 5.71
CA ALA A 110 5.02 1.02 5.12
C ALA A 110 3.90 0.91 6.17
N THR A 111 4.19 0.33 7.34
CA THR A 111 3.20 0.05 8.38
C THR A 111 3.75 0.39 9.75
N ALA A 112 3.41 1.58 10.24
CA ALA A 112 3.74 2.00 11.58
C ALA A 112 2.57 2.81 12.17
N THR A 113 2.00 2.26 13.25
CA THR A 113 1.07 3.00 14.10
C THR A 113 1.78 4.17 14.78
N ASP A 114 1.03 5.14 15.31
CA ASP A 114 1.62 6.32 15.95
C ASP A 114 2.64 5.97 17.04
N ARG A 115 2.31 4.98 17.87
CA ARG A 115 3.20 4.47 18.90
C ARG A 115 4.51 3.90 18.33
N VAL A 116 4.45 3.15 17.24
CA VAL A 116 5.64 2.57 16.58
C VAL A 116 6.49 3.68 15.96
N ARG A 117 5.87 4.69 15.33
CA ARG A 117 6.60 5.86 14.78
C ARG A 117 7.34 6.61 15.89
N GLN A 118 6.70 6.84 17.03
CA GLN A 118 7.33 7.49 18.17
C GLN A 118 8.54 6.71 18.70
N ASP A 119 8.42 5.37 18.82
CA ASP A 119 9.52 4.51 19.28
C ASP A 119 10.70 4.50 18.30
N ILE A 120 10.44 4.48 16.98
CA ILE A 120 11.48 4.61 15.94
C ILE A 120 12.19 5.96 16.06
N LYS A 121 11.43 7.06 16.16
CA LYS A 121 12.00 8.42 16.28
C LYS A 121 12.87 8.57 17.52
N GLN A 122 12.41 8.08 18.67
CA GLN A 122 13.16 8.12 19.91
C GLN A 122 14.41 7.26 19.85
N THR A 123 14.27 6.02 19.38
CA THR A 123 15.38 5.06 19.31
C THR A 123 16.47 5.54 18.38
N LEU A 124 16.10 6.05 17.20
CA LEU A 124 17.05 6.57 16.23
C LEU A 124 17.47 8.01 16.51
N ALA A 125 16.82 8.75 17.40
CA ALA A 125 17.03 10.20 17.58
C ALA A 125 16.73 11.02 16.30
N ILE A 126 15.61 10.75 15.65
CA ILE A 126 15.08 11.54 14.52
C ILE A 126 14.18 12.65 15.08
N ALA A 127 14.38 13.89 14.62
CA ALA A 127 13.58 15.02 15.08
C ALA A 127 12.14 14.92 14.56
N ALA A 128 11.19 15.48 15.32
CA ALA A 128 9.77 15.42 14.95
C ALA A 128 9.44 16.19 13.65
N ALA A 129 10.21 17.23 13.32
CA ALA A 129 10.02 18.03 12.11
C ALA A 129 10.37 17.28 10.81
N ASP A 130 11.12 16.18 10.91
CA ASP A 130 11.58 15.38 9.77
C ASP A 130 10.71 14.12 9.55
N GLU A 131 9.47 14.14 10.08
CA GLU A 131 8.50 13.07 9.88
C GLU A 131 7.60 13.37 8.67
N PHE A 132 7.61 12.46 7.70
CA PHE A 132 6.78 12.53 6.50
C PHE A 132 5.86 11.31 6.49
N ILE A 133 4.55 11.55 6.62
CA ILE A 133 3.52 10.50 6.59
C ILE A 133 2.71 10.69 5.30
N ALA A 134 2.76 9.70 4.42
CA ALA A 134 1.84 9.59 3.30
C ALA A 134 0.54 8.90 3.77
N SER A 135 -0.55 9.11 3.02
CA SER A 135 -1.79 8.39 3.27
C SER A 135 -1.59 6.87 3.14
N PHE A 136 -2.24 6.14 4.04
CA PHE A 136 -2.36 4.69 4.00
C PHE A 136 -3.50 4.24 3.06
N ASP A 137 -4.23 5.17 2.43
CA ASP A 137 -5.28 4.78 1.49
C ASP A 137 -4.67 4.23 0.20
N ARG A 138 -5.18 3.05 -0.17
CA ARG A 138 -4.89 2.37 -1.43
C ARG A 138 -6.20 2.33 -2.21
N GLU A 139 -6.49 3.43 -2.90
CA GLU A 139 -7.72 3.60 -3.67
C GLU A 139 -7.90 2.52 -4.73
N ASN A 140 -6.79 1.97 -5.26
CA ASN A 140 -6.80 0.91 -6.26
C ASN A 140 -7.17 -0.49 -5.72
N LEU A 141 -7.29 -0.68 -4.40
CA LEU A 141 -7.64 -1.96 -3.81
C LEU A 141 -9.15 -2.06 -3.56
N PHE A 142 -9.76 -3.13 -4.06
CA PHE A 142 -11.11 -3.51 -3.65
C PHE A 142 -11.04 -4.38 -2.40
N LEU A 143 -11.74 -4.01 -1.33
CA LEU A 143 -11.73 -4.76 -0.07
C LEU A 143 -13.05 -5.50 0.13
N GLU A 144 -13.00 -6.83 0.25
CA GLU A 144 -14.18 -7.67 0.48
C GLU A 144 -13.95 -8.62 1.65
N VAL A 145 -14.94 -8.73 2.54
CA VAL A 145 -14.97 -9.75 3.59
C VAL A 145 -16.22 -10.60 3.41
N THR A 146 -16.01 -11.87 3.07
CA THR A 146 -17.09 -12.82 2.88
C THR A 146 -17.00 -13.94 3.91
N ALA A 147 -18.16 -14.39 4.39
CA ALA A 147 -18.19 -15.50 5.32
C ALA A 147 -17.70 -16.80 4.67
N LYS A 148 -16.77 -17.48 5.35
CA LYS A 148 -16.23 -18.77 4.95
C LYS A 148 -17.23 -19.87 5.31
N THR A 149 -17.81 -20.48 4.27
CA THR A 149 -18.75 -21.61 4.39
C THR A 149 -18.17 -22.86 3.73
N ASP A 150 -17.72 -22.72 2.50
CA ASP A 150 -17.01 -23.73 1.74
C ASP A 150 -15.83 -23.02 1.07
N GLY A 151 -14.72 -22.96 1.81
CA GLY A 151 -13.55 -22.18 1.40
C GLY A 151 -13.02 -22.63 0.04
N LEU A 152 -12.95 -23.94 -0.24
CA LEU A 152 -12.43 -24.44 -1.50
C LEU A 152 -13.30 -24.01 -2.69
N ARG A 153 -14.62 -24.15 -2.56
CA ARG A 153 -15.55 -23.72 -3.62
C ARG A 153 -15.49 -22.22 -3.82
N GLN A 154 -15.52 -21.44 -2.73
CA GLN A 154 -15.43 -19.97 -2.78
C GLN A 154 -14.11 -19.49 -3.41
N THR A 155 -12.98 -20.10 -3.04
CA THR A 155 -11.69 -19.83 -3.68
C THR A 155 -11.70 -20.18 -5.16
N SER A 156 -12.29 -21.31 -5.56
CA SER A 156 -12.35 -21.70 -6.97
C SER A 156 -13.22 -20.75 -7.80
N GLU A 157 -14.35 -20.31 -7.24
CA GLU A 157 -15.24 -19.30 -7.84
C GLU A 157 -14.53 -17.94 -7.99
N PHE A 158 -13.77 -17.53 -6.97
CA PHE A 158 -12.97 -16.32 -7.02
C PHE A 158 -11.86 -16.39 -8.08
N LEU A 159 -11.10 -17.50 -8.13
CA LEU A 159 -10.05 -17.69 -9.14
C LEU A 159 -10.60 -17.69 -10.58
N ALA A 160 -11.83 -18.13 -10.79
CA ALA A 160 -12.49 -18.07 -12.10
C ALA A 160 -12.64 -16.64 -12.63
N ALA A 161 -12.85 -15.65 -11.75
CA ALA A 161 -12.90 -14.25 -12.12
C ALA A 161 -11.52 -13.62 -12.39
N HIS A 162 -10.45 -14.28 -11.92
CA HIS A 162 -9.06 -13.80 -12.01
C HIS A 162 -8.18 -14.74 -12.87
N ARG A 163 -8.76 -15.26 -13.95
CA ARG A 163 -8.05 -16.19 -14.83
C ARG A 163 -6.86 -15.49 -15.50
N ASP A 164 -5.73 -16.18 -15.55
CA ASP A 164 -4.45 -15.71 -16.13
C ASP A 164 -3.83 -14.49 -15.41
N GLU A 165 -4.33 -14.18 -14.20
CA GLU A 165 -3.81 -13.15 -13.32
C GLU A 165 -2.96 -13.74 -12.20
N ALA A 166 -1.90 -13.03 -11.81
CA ALA A 166 -1.08 -13.45 -10.68
C ALA A 166 -1.74 -13.04 -9.35
N GLY A 167 -1.70 -13.92 -8.36
CA GLY A 167 -2.31 -13.67 -7.06
C GLY A 167 -1.67 -14.43 -5.91
N ILE A 168 -2.03 -14.07 -4.68
CA ILE A 168 -1.53 -14.73 -3.47
C ILE A 168 -2.71 -15.18 -2.63
N ILE A 169 -2.69 -16.44 -2.20
CA ILE A 169 -3.65 -17.03 -1.26
C ILE A 169 -2.95 -17.27 0.08
N TYR A 170 -3.37 -16.58 1.13
CA TYR A 170 -2.84 -16.72 2.47
C TYR A 170 -3.61 -17.75 3.30
N CYS A 171 -2.89 -18.72 3.86
CA CYS A 171 -3.41 -19.72 4.80
C CYS A 171 -2.68 -19.64 6.16
N ALA A 172 -3.34 -20.07 7.23
CA ALA A 172 -2.81 -20.03 8.58
C ALA A 172 -1.71 -21.08 8.81
N THR A 173 -1.84 -22.27 8.22
CA THR A 173 -0.94 -23.41 8.50
C THR A 173 -0.28 -24.00 7.27
N ARG A 174 0.89 -24.62 7.45
CA ARG A 174 1.65 -25.30 6.38
C ARG A 174 0.82 -26.42 5.74
N ARG A 175 0.14 -27.22 6.57
CA ARG A 175 -0.74 -28.29 6.11
C ARG A 175 -1.87 -27.78 5.22
N GLN A 176 -2.48 -26.64 5.56
CA GLN A 176 -3.52 -26.04 4.71
C GLN A 176 -2.96 -25.57 3.38
N VAL A 177 -1.77 -24.97 3.36
CA VAL A 177 -1.08 -24.60 2.11
C VAL A 177 -0.92 -25.82 1.20
N ASP A 178 -0.36 -26.92 1.71
CA ASP A 178 -0.15 -28.14 0.93
C ASP A 178 -1.46 -28.72 0.40
N GLN A 179 -2.48 -28.80 1.27
CA GLN A 179 -3.79 -29.35 0.92
C GLN A 179 -4.50 -28.52 -0.14
N LEU A 180 -4.58 -27.20 0.05
CA LEU A 180 -5.26 -26.29 -0.87
C LEU A 180 -4.54 -26.25 -2.22
N THR A 181 -3.20 -26.24 -2.21
CA THR A 181 -2.39 -26.32 -3.42
C THR A 181 -2.70 -27.59 -4.21
N GLY A 182 -2.72 -28.75 -3.54
CA GLY A 182 -3.03 -30.02 -4.21
C GLY A 182 -4.43 -30.05 -4.83
N GLN A 183 -5.44 -29.51 -4.11
CA GLN A 183 -6.81 -29.43 -4.59
C GLN A 183 -6.96 -28.49 -5.80
N LEU A 184 -6.38 -27.29 -5.73
CA LEU A 184 -6.45 -26.32 -6.83
C LEU A 184 -5.65 -26.79 -8.06
N THR A 185 -4.51 -27.45 -7.84
CA THR A 185 -3.74 -28.08 -8.94
C THR A 185 -4.56 -29.14 -9.65
N ALA A 186 -5.31 -29.97 -8.90
CA ALA A 186 -6.19 -30.98 -9.48
C ALA A 186 -7.36 -30.38 -10.29
N PHE A 187 -7.76 -29.14 -9.98
CA PHE A 187 -8.73 -28.37 -10.77
C PHE A 187 -8.10 -27.64 -11.98
N GLY A 188 -6.79 -27.75 -12.18
CA GLY A 188 -6.08 -27.17 -13.32
C GLY A 188 -5.57 -25.74 -13.09
N TRP A 189 -5.57 -25.24 -11.85
CA TRP A 189 -5.02 -23.92 -11.56
C TRP A 189 -3.49 -23.94 -11.49
N PRO A 190 -2.79 -22.92 -12.02
CA PRO A 190 -1.33 -22.79 -11.94
C PRO A 190 -0.89 -22.29 -10.55
N VAL A 191 -1.08 -23.13 -9.53
CA VAL A 191 -0.78 -22.80 -8.14
C VAL A 191 0.57 -23.36 -7.68
N LEU A 192 1.26 -22.63 -6.81
CA LEU A 192 2.51 -23.07 -6.16
C LEU A 192 2.39 -22.95 -4.64
N PRO A 193 2.93 -23.90 -3.85
CA PRO A 193 2.98 -23.78 -2.40
C PRO A 193 4.19 -22.96 -1.95
N TYR A 194 4.05 -22.21 -0.86
CA TYR A 194 5.16 -21.56 -0.16
C TYR A 194 4.96 -21.50 1.35
N HIS A 195 5.84 -22.17 2.09
CA HIS A 195 5.88 -22.05 3.54
C HIS A 195 7.25 -22.44 4.13
N ALA A 196 7.50 -22.05 5.38
CA ALA A 196 8.78 -22.29 6.06
C ALA A 196 9.17 -23.77 6.27
N GLY A 197 8.26 -24.72 6.07
CA GLY A 197 8.57 -26.16 6.10
C GLY A 197 9.13 -26.74 4.80
N MET A 198 9.19 -25.96 3.72
CA MET A 198 9.78 -26.39 2.45
C MET A 198 11.29 -26.24 2.48
N ASP A 199 11.99 -27.07 1.70
CA ASP A 199 13.42 -26.89 1.49
C ASP A 199 13.72 -25.57 0.74
N ASP A 200 14.91 -25.03 0.96
CA ASP A 200 15.34 -23.73 0.42
C ASP A 200 15.37 -23.72 -1.11
N ALA A 201 15.68 -24.84 -1.74
CA ALA A 201 15.74 -24.94 -3.19
C ALA A 201 14.35 -24.84 -3.82
N ALA A 202 13.36 -25.55 -3.26
CA ALA A 202 11.96 -25.51 -3.66
C ALA A 202 11.34 -24.13 -3.40
N ARG A 203 11.63 -23.49 -2.25
CA ARG A 203 11.18 -22.12 -1.98
C ARG A 203 11.71 -21.12 -3.01
N ARG A 204 13.03 -21.16 -3.29
CA ARG A 204 13.65 -20.31 -4.31
C ARG A 204 13.08 -20.59 -5.70
N HIS A 205 12.88 -21.85 -6.04
CA HIS A 205 12.29 -22.24 -7.32
C HIS A 205 10.88 -21.66 -7.48
N ASN A 206 9.99 -21.89 -6.51
CA ASN A 206 8.61 -21.40 -6.58
C ASN A 206 8.53 -19.87 -6.56
N GLN A 207 9.36 -19.20 -5.75
CA GLN A 207 9.45 -17.75 -5.74
C GLN A 207 9.91 -17.21 -7.10
N LYS A 208 10.95 -17.80 -7.69
CA LYS A 208 11.44 -17.42 -9.02
C LYS A 208 10.35 -17.59 -10.08
N ARG A 209 9.64 -18.72 -10.08
CA ARG A 209 8.51 -18.96 -10.98
C ARG A 209 7.41 -17.91 -10.80
N PHE A 210 6.98 -17.63 -9.58
CA PHE A 210 5.97 -16.60 -9.32
C PHE A 210 6.40 -15.21 -9.81
N THR A 211 7.67 -14.85 -9.65
CA THR A 211 8.18 -13.55 -10.10
C THR A 211 8.27 -13.47 -11.64
N LEU A 212 8.77 -14.52 -12.30
CA LEU A 212 9.04 -14.53 -13.74
C LEU A 212 7.81 -14.87 -14.60
N GLU A 213 7.00 -15.83 -14.17
CA GLU A 213 5.86 -16.33 -14.94
C GLU A 213 4.62 -15.45 -14.75
N GLU A 214 3.78 -15.44 -15.77
CA GLU A 214 2.48 -14.77 -15.79
C GLU A 214 1.39 -15.71 -15.28
N GLY A 215 0.37 -15.18 -14.60
CA GLY A 215 -0.81 -15.96 -14.18
C GLY A 215 -0.59 -16.99 -13.06
N VAL A 216 0.59 -17.03 -12.44
CA VAL A 216 0.89 -17.97 -11.33
C VAL A 216 0.28 -17.47 -10.03
N VAL A 217 -0.38 -18.39 -9.30
CA VAL A 217 -0.98 -18.11 -8.00
C VAL A 217 -0.15 -18.76 -6.89
N MET A 218 0.31 -17.97 -5.92
CA MET A 218 1.03 -18.53 -4.77
C MET A 218 0.07 -18.84 -3.62
N VAL A 219 0.05 -20.07 -3.13
CA VAL A 219 -0.63 -20.46 -1.89
C VAL A 219 0.42 -20.50 -0.78
N ALA A 220 0.24 -19.70 0.27
CA ALA A 220 1.31 -19.50 1.22
C ALA A 220 0.88 -19.19 2.66
N THR A 221 1.79 -19.42 3.60
CA THR A 221 1.68 -18.82 4.95
C THR A 221 2.26 -17.41 4.96
N ILE A 222 2.20 -16.73 6.11
CA ILE A 222 2.84 -15.42 6.34
C ILE A 222 4.34 -15.37 6.00
N ALA A 223 5.00 -16.54 5.89
CA ALA A 223 6.39 -16.65 5.46
C ALA A 223 6.60 -16.16 4.02
N PHE A 224 5.56 -16.17 3.18
CA PHE A 224 5.58 -15.57 1.85
C PHE A 224 5.09 -14.14 1.93
N GLY A 225 6.00 -13.18 1.98
CA GLY A 225 5.56 -11.81 2.11
C GLY A 225 6.68 -10.84 1.97
N MET A 226 7.38 -10.58 3.06
CA MET A 226 8.49 -9.65 3.05
C MET A 226 9.43 -10.01 1.88
N GLY A 227 9.74 -9.05 1.01
CA GLY A 227 10.65 -9.27 -0.12
C GLY A 227 10.06 -9.72 -1.46
N ILE A 228 8.74 -9.87 -1.60
CA ILE A 228 8.13 -10.03 -2.93
C ILE A 228 7.96 -8.65 -3.58
N ASN A 229 8.51 -8.47 -4.77
CA ASN A 229 8.37 -7.23 -5.54
C ASN A 229 7.75 -7.43 -6.94
N LYS A 230 6.75 -8.31 -7.06
CA LYS A 230 5.93 -8.41 -8.26
C LYS A 230 4.90 -7.29 -8.27
N SER A 231 4.96 -6.38 -9.23
CA SER A 231 4.10 -5.19 -9.25
C SER A 231 2.66 -5.48 -9.67
N ASN A 232 2.47 -6.54 -10.45
CA ASN A 232 1.21 -6.90 -11.10
C ASN A 232 0.43 -8.04 -10.40
N VAL A 233 0.49 -8.10 -9.07
CA VAL A 233 -0.39 -8.99 -8.30
C VAL A 233 -1.81 -8.42 -8.34
N ARG A 234 -2.75 -9.13 -8.95
CA ARG A 234 -4.13 -8.66 -9.19
C ARG A 234 -5.10 -9.04 -8.08
N PHE A 235 -4.77 -10.05 -7.27
CA PHE A 235 -5.59 -10.36 -6.12
C PHE A 235 -4.80 -10.88 -4.93
N ILE A 236 -5.37 -10.67 -3.75
CA ILE A 236 -4.96 -11.30 -2.49
C ILE A 236 -6.20 -11.97 -1.90
N LEU A 237 -6.12 -13.28 -1.64
CA LEU A 237 -7.17 -14.03 -0.96
C LEU A 237 -6.67 -14.48 0.40
N HIS A 238 -7.30 -14.04 1.48
CA HIS A 238 -7.09 -14.57 2.81
C HIS A 238 -8.03 -15.74 3.03
N TYR A 239 -7.50 -16.96 2.92
CA TYR A 239 -8.26 -18.18 3.17
C TYR A 239 -8.58 -18.32 4.66
N ASP A 240 -7.68 -17.83 5.51
CA ASP A 240 -7.85 -17.75 6.96
C ASP A 240 -7.56 -16.30 7.42
N VAL A 241 -8.17 -15.89 8.53
CA VAL A 241 -8.06 -14.53 9.07
C VAL A 241 -6.64 -14.25 9.54
N PRO A 242 -6.01 -13.12 9.13
CA PRO A 242 -4.75 -12.67 9.71
C PRO A 242 -4.81 -12.43 11.21
N GLN A 243 -3.66 -12.52 11.88
CA GLN A 243 -3.58 -12.34 13.33
C GLN A 243 -3.85 -10.90 13.79
N ASN A 244 -3.67 -9.91 12.91
CA ASN A 244 -3.80 -8.50 13.22
C ASN A 244 -3.93 -7.65 11.93
N LEU A 245 -4.34 -6.40 12.11
CA LEU A 245 -4.55 -5.45 11.01
C LEU A 245 -3.26 -5.04 10.30
N GLU A 246 -2.12 -4.97 10.99
CA GLU A 246 -0.83 -4.67 10.36
C GLU A 246 -0.46 -5.74 9.34
N SER A 247 -0.59 -7.01 9.73
CA SER A 247 -0.33 -8.15 8.85
C SER A 247 -1.30 -8.16 7.67
N TYR A 248 -2.59 -7.94 7.92
CA TYR A 248 -3.59 -7.83 6.87
C TYR A 248 -3.23 -6.71 5.87
N TYR A 249 -2.96 -5.49 6.36
CA TYR A 249 -2.61 -4.34 5.54
C TYR A 249 -1.33 -4.57 4.73
N GLN A 250 -0.28 -5.13 5.34
CA GLN A 250 0.95 -5.48 4.61
C GLN A 250 0.71 -6.52 3.51
N GLN A 251 -0.17 -7.48 3.75
CA GLN A 251 -0.48 -8.57 2.81
C GLN A 251 -1.31 -8.06 1.63
N ILE A 252 -2.38 -7.30 1.87
CA ILE A 252 -3.18 -6.69 0.79
C ILE A 252 -2.37 -5.64 0.02
N GLY A 253 -1.44 -4.94 0.68
CA GLY A 253 -0.56 -3.94 0.06
C GLY A 253 0.40 -4.50 -1.00
N ARG A 254 0.48 -5.84 -1.14
CA ARG A 254 1.21 -6.54 -2.21
C ARG A 254 0.48 -6.49 -3.54
N ALA A 255 -0.85 -6.37 -3.50
CA ALA A 255 -1.66 -6.25 -4.69
C ALA A 255 -1.53 -4.85 -5.31
N GLY A 256 -1.63 -4.79 -6.64
CA GLY A 256 -1.79 -3.54 -7.39
C GLY A 256 -0.70 -2.51 -7.15
N ARG A 257 0.57 -2.91 -7.03
CA ARG A 257 1.67 -1.94 -6.81
C ARG A 257 1.97 -1.07 -8.03
N ASP A 258 1.55 -1.51 -9.21
CA ASP A 258 1.51 -0.71 -10.43
C ASP A 258 0.41 0.37 -10.43
N GLY A 259 -0.47 0.38 -9.42
CA GLY A 259 -1.58 1.33 -9.27
C GLY A 259 -2.86 0.90 -9.98
N LEU A 260 -2.86 -0.24 -10.68
CA LEU A 260 -4.08 -0.79 -11.28
C LEU A 260 -4.95 -1.46 -10.22
N ARG A 261 -6.23 -1.65 -10.55
CA ARG A 261 -7.19 -2.33 -9.66
C ARG A 261 -6.67 -3.70 -9.24
N ALA A 262 -6.84 -4.02 -7.96
CA ALA A 262 -6.62 -5.36 -7.44
C ALA A 262 -7.63 -5.71 -6.35
N ASP A 263 -8.07 -6.96 -6.32
CA ASP A 263 -9.15 -7.42 -5.44
C ASP A 263 -8.59 -8.16 -4.22
N CYS A 264 -9.04 -7.76 -3.03
CA CYS A 264 -8.60 -8.32 -1.75
C CYS A 264 -9.80 -8.98 -1.05
N LEU A 265 -9.87 -10.31 -1.10
CA LEU A 265 -10.95 -11.10 -0.52
C LEU A 265 -10.50 -11.77 0.78
N LEU A 266 -11.22 -11.54 1.87
CA LEU A 266 -11.02 -12.26 3.13
C LEU A 266 -12.18 -13.21 3.41
N LEU A 267 -11.86 -14.51 3.52
CA LEU A 267 -12.81 -15.55 3.94
C LEU A 267 -12.82 -15.65 5.47
N PHE A 268 -13.86 -15.12 6.10
CA PHE A 268 -13.97 -15.06 7.55
C PHE A 268 -14.72 -16.23 8.17
N SER A 269 -14.12 -16.91 9.16
CA SER A 269 -14.85 -17.75 10.11
C SER A 269 -14.41 -17.52 11.56
N TYR A 270 -15.35 -17.63 12.49
CA TYR A 270 -15.03 -17.60 13.92
C TYR A 270 -14.18 -18.79 14.39
N ALA A 271 -14.12 -19.88 13.64
CA ALA A 271 -13.19 -20.98 13.93
C ALA A 271 -11.72 -20.52 13.75
N ASP A 272 -11.47 -19.60 12.82
CA ASP A 272 -10.15 -19.02 12.60
C ASP A 272 -9.75 -18.13 13.80
N VAL A 273 -10.71 -17.42 14.40
CA VAL A 273 -10.51 -16.62 15.64
C VAL A 273 -10.09 -17.52 16.81
N GLN A 274 -10.70 -18.69 16.97
CA GLN A 274 -10.30 -19.65 18.01
C GLN A 274 -8.85 -20.14 17.80
N THR A 275 -8.48 -20.37 16.55
CA THR A 275 -7.11 -20.75 16.18
C THR A 275 -6.12 -19.63 16.52
N ALA A 276 -6.46 -18.37 16.23
CA ALA A 276 -5.66 -17.22 16.62
C ALA A 276 -5.51 -17.10 18.15
N ASN A 277 -6.61 -17.24 18.90
CA ASN A 277 -6.59 -17.24 20.37
C ASN A 277 -5.70 -18.35 20.95
N PHE A 278 -5.74 -19.55 20.36
CA PHE A 278 -4.86 -20.66 20.76
C PHE A 278 -3.38 -20.32 20.57
N PHE A 279 -3.01 -19.66 19.47
CA PHE A 279 -1.62 -19.19 19.28
C PHE A 279 -1.23 -18.09 20.27
N ILE A 280 -2.14 -17.16 20.57
CA ILE A 280 -1.89 -16.10 21.56
C ILE A 280 -1.64 -16.69 22.95
N GLN A 281 -2.39 -17.72 23.36
CA GLN A 281 -2.20 -18.38 24.66
C GLN A 281 -0.84 -19.07 24.81
N GLN A 282 -0.18 -19.43 23.70
CA GLN A 282 1.17 -20.02 23.71
C GLN A 282 2.29 -18.98 23.79
N GLN A 283 1.99 -17.69 23.59
CA GLN A 283 2.97 -16.61 23.70
C GLN A 283 3.27 -16.28 25.17
N ASP A 284 4.40 -15.59 25.40
CA ASP A 284 4.77 -15.10 26.73
C ASP A 284 3.66 -14.24 27.34
N PRO A 285 3.33 -14.39 28.64
CA PRO A 285 2.24 -13.65 29.30
C PRO A 285 2.30 -12.12 29.12
N SER A 286 3.50 -11.55 29.05
CA SER A 286 3.72 -10.12 28.83
C SER A 286 3.28 -9.63 27.43
N GLN A 287 3.21 -10.52 26.44
CA GLN A 287 2.85 -10.21 25.05
C GLN A 287 1.37 -10.49 24.75
N GLN A 288 0.73 -11.36 25.53
CA GLN A 288 -0.65 -11.82 25.30
C GLN A 288 -1.66 -10.67 25.27
N ALA A 289 -1.56 -9.70 26.19
CA ALA A 289 -2.48 -8.57 26.25
C ALA A 289 -2.45 -7.73 24.96
N GLY A 290 -1.25 -7.44 24.45
CA GLY A 290 -1.08 -6.72 23.19
C GLY A 290 -1.57 -7.52 21.98
N ALA A 291 -1.33 -8.83 21.97
CA ALA A 291 -1.80 -9.70 20.90
C ALA A 291 -3.33 -9.82 20.86
N ARG A 292 -4.00 -9.89 22.03
CA ARG A 292 -5.47 -9.86 22.13
C ARG A 292 -6.06 -8.56 21.59
N ALA A 293 -5.51 -7.42 22.00
CA ALA A 293 -5.98 -6.11 21.51
C ALA A 293 -5.88 -5.98 19.99
N ARG A 294 -4.79 -6.50 19.38
CA ARG A 294 -4.64 -6.51 17.91
C ARG A 294 -5.63 -7.45 17.22
N LEU A 295 -5.92 -8.61 17.81
CA LEU A 295 -6.93 -9.53 17.28
C LEU A 295 -8.33 -8.93 17.37
N GLU A 296 -8.66 -8.27 18.49
CA GLU A 296 -9.93 -7.54 18.66
C GLU A 296 -10.10 -6.45 17.59
N ALA A 297 -9.04 -5.69 17.29
CA ALA A 297 -9.08 -4.70 16.21
C ALA A 297 -9.33 -5.34 14.82
N MET A 298 -8.70 -6.49 14.54
CA MET A 298 -8.96 -7.25 13.31
C MET A 298 -10.40 -7.72 13.22
N ILE A 299 -10.99 -8.20 14.32
CA ILE A 299 -12.39 -8.62 14.37
C ILE A 299 -13.31 -7.41 14.15
N GLY A 300 -13.01 -6.27 14.79
CA GLY A 300 -13.74 -5.02 14.57
C GLY A 300 -13.74 -4.58 13.09
N PHE A 301 -12.62 -4.78 12.38
CA PHE A 301 -12.55 -4.53 10.94
C PHE A 301 -13.40 -5.51 10.11
N VAL A 302 -13.39 -6.80 10.45
CA VAL A 302 -14.18 -7.84 9.77
C VAL A 302 -15.67 -7.63 9.98
N GLU A 303 -16.09 -7.25 11.18
CA GLU A 303 -17.50 -7.15 11.55
C GLU A 303 -18.13 -5.79 11.23
N THR A 304 -17.32 -4.81 10.84
CA THR A 304 -17.79 -3.45 10.57
C THR A 304 -18.87 -3.42 9.48
N ALA A 305 -19.89 -2.58 9.70
CA ALA A 305 -20.95 -2.30 8.73
C ALA A 305 -20.72 -0.97 7.97
N VAL A 306 -19.76 -0.16 8.39
CA VAL A 306 -19.37 1.06 7.65
C VAL A 306 -18.32 0.74 6.60
N CYS A 307 -18.00 1.70 5.73
CA CYS A 307 -16.90 1.59 4.78
C CYS A 307 -15.62 0.97 5.39
N ARG A 308 -15.11 -0.12 4.79
CA ARG A 308 -13.94 -0.90 5.28
C ARG A 308 -12.70 -0.03 5.48
N ARG A 309 -12.51 1.02 4.66
CA ARG A 309 -11.37 1.94 4.76
C ARG A 309 -11.36 2.74 6.05
N ARG A 310 -12.53 3.07 6.62
CA ARG A 310 -12.61 3.90 7.83
C ARG A 310 -11.90 3.28 9.04
N PRO A 311 -12.27 2.07 9.51
CA PRO A 311 -11.56 1.44 10.62
C PRO A 311 -10.12 1.05 10.26
N LEU A 312 -9.85 0.69 8.99
CA LEU A 312 -8.49 0.35 8.54
C LEU A 312 -7.52 1.53 8.64
N LEU A 313 -7.91 2.70 8.12
CA LEU A 313 -7.08 3.91 8.16
C LEU A 313 -7.00 4.51 9.57
N ALA A 314 -8.11 4.48 10.30
CA ALA A 314 -8.15 4.94 11.69
C ALA A 314 -7.17 4.16 12.58
N TYR A 315 -7.00 2.86 12.32
CA TYR A 315 -6.02 2.03 13.02
C TYR A 315 -4.57 2.55 12.89
N PHE A 316 -4.20 3.12 11.75
CA PHE A 316 -2.88 3.71 11.51
C PHE A 316 -2.78 5.20 11.90
N GLY A 317 -3.87 5.76 12.44
CA GLY A 317 -3.97 7.15 12.87
C GLY A 317 -4.38 8.12 11.76
N GLU A 318 -4.97 7.61 10.68
CA GLU A 318 -5.49 8.43 9.57
C GLU A 318 -7.02 8.50 9.59
N THR A 319 -7.56 9.73 9.54
CA THR A 319 -9.01 9.94 9.45
C THR A 319 -9.44 9.92 7.99
N TYR A 320 -10.29 8.96 7.63
CA TYR A 320 -10.90 8.92 6.30
C TYR A 320 -12.11 9.84 6.22
N ALA A 321 -12.05 10.85 5.34
CA ALA A 321 -13.09 11.89 5.24
C ALA A 321 -14.35 11.45 4.47
N LYS A 322 -14.25 10.46 3.58
CA LYS A 322 -15.38 9.99 2.75
C LYS A 322 -16.23 8.99 3.53
N GLU A 323 -17.56 9.08 3.41
CA GLU A 323 -18.47 8.09 4.00
C GLU A 323 -18.42 6.76 3.23
N GLU A 324 -18.37 6.85 1.90
CA GLU A 324 -18.28 5.73 0.97
C GLU A 324 -17.00 5.82 0.13
N CYS A 325 -16.42 4.67 -0.19
CA CYS A 325 -15.18 4.60 -0.98
C CYS A 325 -15.36 4.00 -2.38
N ASP A 326 -16.55 3.49 -2.70
CA ASP A 326 -16.89 2.76 -3.94
C ASP A 326 -16.05 1.50 -4.23
N HIS A 327 -15.05 1.19 -3.40
CA HIS A 327 -14.08 0.12 -3.59
C HIS A 327 -14.02 -0.80 -2.36
N CYS A 328 -15.16 -1.06 -1.73
CA CYS A 328 -15.30 -2.13 -0.75
C CYS A 328 -16.71 -2.72 -0.74
N ASP A 329 -16.83 -3.96 -0.26
CA ASP A 329 -18.09 -4.68 -0.09
C ASP A 329 -19.18 -3.87 0.63
N ASN A 330 -18.83 -3.22 1.74
CA ASN A 330 -19.79 -2.44 2.54
C ASN A 330 -20.32 -1.19 1.81
N CYS A 331 -19.58 -0.64 0.85
CA CYS A 331 -20.03 0.51 0.05
C CYS A 331 -20.70 0.09 -1.27
N GLN A 332 -20.46 -1.14 -1.74
CA GLN A 332 -21.01 -1.63 -3.00
C GLN A 332 -22.26 -2.48 -2.84
N THR A 333 -22.45 -3.06 -1.66
CA THR A 333 -23.68 -3.73 -1.35
C THR A 333 -24.75 -2.65 -1.27
N ASP A 334 -25.60 -2.54 -2.29
CA ASP A 334 -26.88 -1.84 -2.16
C ASP A 334 -27.50 -2.38 -0.87
N GLN A 335 -27.64 -1.52 0.14
CA GLN A 335 -28.40 -1.87 1.33
C GLN A 335 -29.82 -2.09 0.82
N GLY A 336 -30.14 -3.33 0.45
CA GLY A 336 -31.49 -3.69 0.02
C GLY A 336 -32.49 -3.18 1.05
N ASP A 337 -33.75 -3.03 0.66
CA ASP A 337 -34.76 -2.48 1.56
C ASP A 337 -34.73 -3.21 2.91
N LEU A 338 -34.50 -2.45 3.98
CA LEU A 338 -34.53 -2.99 5.34
C LEU A 338 -35.93 -3.58 5.58
N ALA A 339 -35.94 -4.85 5.97
CA ALA A 339 -37.15 -5.57 6.30
C ALA A 339 -37.27 -5.71 7.82
N ASP A 340 -38.51 -5.89 8.27
CA ASP A 340 -38.80 -6.24 9.65
C ASP A 340 -38.37 -7.69 9.94
N LEU A 341 -37.25 -7.83 10.65
CA LEU A 341 -36.68 -9.08 11.13
C LEU A 341 -37.05 -9.38 12.60
N THR A 342 -38.03 -8.69 13.19
CA THR A 342 -38.41 -8.86 14.60
C THR A 342 -38.77 -10.30 14.92
N ILE A 343 -39.59 -10.96 14.08
CA ILE A 343 -39.99 -12.36 14.30
C ILE A 343 -38.80 -13.32 14.15
N PRO A 344 -38.00 -13.26 13.06
CA PRO A 344 -36.76 -14.04 12.98
C PRO A 344 -35.82 -13.85 14.16
N ALA A 345 -35.63 -12.60 14.61
CA ALA A 345 -34.80 -12.27 15.77
C ALA A 345 -35.36 -12.91 17.05
N GLN A 346 -36.66 -12.74 17.33
CA GLN A 346 -37.31 -13.35 18.49
C GLN A 346 -37.15 -14.88 18.49
N LYS A 347 -37.39 -15.55 17.36
CA LYS A 347 -37.19 -17.01 17.24
C LYS A 347 -35.75 -17.40 17.56
N PHE A 348 -34.79 -16.70 16.98
CA PHE A 348 -33.37 -17.01 17.13
C PHE A 348 -32.88 -16.77 18.56
N LEU A 349 -33.08 -15.57 19.10
CA LEU A 349 -32.69 -15.18 20.47
C LEU A 349 -33.36 -16.09 21.52
N SER A 350 -34.63 -16.45 21.31
CA SER A 350 -35.38 -17.38 22.16
C SER A 350 -34.76 -18.78 22.17
N CYS A 351 -34.23 -19.24 21.02
CA CYS A 351 -33.52 -20.51 20.92
C CYS A 351 -32.14 -20.45 21.58
N VAL A 352 -31.39 -19.36 21.41
CA VAL A 352 -30.11 -19.13 22.12
C VAL A 352 -30.33 -19.23 23.64
N LYS A 353 -31.38 -18.58 24.16
CA LYS A 353 -31.71 -18.63 25.58
C LYS A 353 -32.03 -20.05 26.07
N ARG A 354 -32.91 -20.76 25.34
CA ARG A 354 -33.39 -22.09 25.73
C ARG A 354 -32.35 -23.19 25.59
N THR A 355 -31.34 -22.99 24.75
CA THR A 355 -30.17 -23.87 24.66
C THR A 355 -29.11 -23.54 25.73
N GLY A 356 -29.36 -22.56 26.59
CA GLY A 356 -28.52 -22.25 27.74
C GLY A 356 -27.31 -21.36 27.45
N GLU A 357 -27.27 -20.69 26.28
CA GLU A 357 -26.21 -19.72 25.92
C GLU A 357 -24.78 -20.30 25.89
N ILE A 358 -24.65 -21.64 25.78
CA ILE A 358 -23.38 -22.38 25.73
C ILE A 358 -23.09 -23.00 24.35
N PHE A 359 -23.95 -22.75 23.36
CA PHE A 359 -23.83 -23.34 22.03
C PHE A 359 -23.58 -22.27 20.96
N GLY A 360 -22.75 -22.63 19.97
CA GLY A 360 -22.50 -21.77 18.82
C GLY A 360 -23.62 -21.80 17.79
N MET A 361 -23.55 -20.85 16.86
CA MET A 361 -24.53 -20.56 15.80
C MET A 361 -25.06 -21.82 15.09
N SER A 362 -24.18 -22.70 14.63
CA SER A 362 -24.59 -23.90 13.87
C SER A 362 -25.54 -24.82 14.64
N HIS A 363 -25.34 -24.99 15.95
CA HIS A 363 -26.20 -25.84 16.79
C HIS A 363 -27.55 -25.17 17.04
N VAL A 364 -27.55 -23.86 17.29
CA VAL A 364 -28.79 -23.08 17.46
C VAL A 364 -29.65 -23.17 16.20
N ILE A 365 -29.04 -23.05 15.02
CA ILE A 365 -29.72 -23.19 13.72
C ILE A 365 -30.24 -24.62 13.52
N ASP A 366 -29.46 -25.64 13.89
CA ASP A 366 -29.90 -27.03 13.81
C ASP A 366 -31.13 -27.30 14.69
N VAL A 367 -31.22 -26.71 15.88
CA VAL A 367 -32.42 -26.78 16.73
C VAL A 367 -33.60 -26.05 16.09
N LEU A 368 -33.42 -24.79 15.67
CA LEU A 368 -34.47 -23.97 15.03
C LEU A 368 -35.09 -24.65 13.80
N ARG A 369 -34.26 -25.32 13.00
CA ARG A 369 -34.67 -26.00 11.76
C ARG A 369 -35.12 -27.45 11.95
N GLY A 370 -35.18 -27.95 13.19
CA GLY A 370 -35.67 -29.30 13.46
C GLY A 370 -34.71 -30.43 13.08
N SER A 371 -33.40 -30.21 13.17
CA SER A 371 -32.38 -31.21 12.82
C SER A 371 -32.38 -32.40 13.78
N GLN A 372 -32.37 -33.62 13.22
CA GLN A 372 -32.27 -34.87 13.99
C GLN A 372 -30.82 -35.28 14.28
N SER A 373 -29.87 -34.33 14.26
CA SER A 373 -28.47 -34.65 14.56
C SER A 373 -28.35 -35.25 15.97
N GLN A 374 -27.42 -36.21 16.14
CA GLN A 374 -27.20 -36.87 17.43
C GLN A 374 -26.91 -35.87 18.56
N LYS A 375 -26.28 -34.73 18.25
CA LYS A 375 -25.99 -33.66 19.22
C LYS A 375 -27.25 -32.94 19.71
N VAL A 376 -28.25 -32.75 18.85
CA VAL A 376 -29.54 -32.16 19.22
C VAL A 376 -30.34 -33.12 20.09
N LEU A 377 -30.43 -34.39 19.68
CA LEU A 377 -31.17 -35.44 20.41
C LEU A 377 -30.54 -35.75 21.77
N SER A 378 -29.21 -35.90 21.84
CA SER A 378 -28.52 -36.22 23.09
C SER A 378 -28.60 -35.11 24.15
N ARG A 379 -28.81 -33.86 23.72
CA ARG A 379 -29.01 -32.71 24.62
C ARG A 379 -30.49 -32.46 24.95
N GLY A 380 -31.41 -33.25 24.39
CA GLY A 380 -32.85 -33.10 24.61
C GLY A 380 -33.43 -31.83 23.99
N HIS A 381 -32.72 -31.23 23.02
CA HIS A 381 -33.14 -29.96 22.41
C HIS A 381 -34.27 -30.13 21.39
N ASP A 382 -34.57 -31.37 20.99
CA ASP A 382 -35.75 -31.78 20.22
C ASP A 382 -37.07 -31.52 20.96
N ARG A 383 -37.02 -31.36 22.28
CA ARG A 383 -38.19 -31.12 23.14
C ARG A 383 -38.42 -29.63 23.44
N LEU A 384 -37.54 -28.75 22.98
CA LEU A 384 -37.66 -27.31 23.23
C LEU A 384 -38.80 -26.72 22.39
N SER A 385 -39.49 -25.71 22.93
CA SER A 385 -40.53 -24.98 22.19
C SER A 385 -40.01 -24.23 20.96
N THR A 386 -38.69 -24.07 20.84
CA THR A 386 -38.00 -23.46 19.69
C THR A 386 -37.48 -24.48 18.69
N TYR A 387 -37.75 -25.77 18.90
CA TYR A 387 -37.41 -26.81 17.94
C TYR A 387 -38.34 -26.74 16.72
N ASN A 388 -37.76 -26.76 15.52
CA ASN A 388 -38.51 -26.76 14.25
C ASN A 388 -39.45 -25.56 14.02
N ILE A 389 -39.15 -24.39 14.62
CA ILE A 389 -39.94 -23.17 14.41
C ILE A 389 -39.34 -22.22 13.35
N GLY A 390 -38.17 -22.56 12.80
CA GLY A 390 -37.42 -21.76 11.83
C GLY A 390 -37.32 -22.40 10.44
N GLY A 391 -38.33 -23.16 10.01
CA GLY A 391 -38.32 -23.85 8.73
C GLY A 391 -38.35 -22.92 7.51
N GLU A 392 -38.73 -21.66 7.69
CA GLU A 392 -38.88 -20.65 6.64
C GLU A 392 -37.56 -20.19 6.01
N TYR A 393 -36.42 -20.40 6.69
CA TYR A 393 -35.09 -20.09 6.17
C TYR A 393 -34.21 -21.34 6.11
N SER A 394 -33.40 -21.42 5.07
CA SER A 394 -32.32 -22.39 4.95
C SER A 394 -31.25 -22.16 6.02
N LYS A 395 -30.35 -23.13 6.18
CA LYS A 395 -29.23 -23.01 7.13
C LYS A 395 -28.35 -21.79 6.82
N LYS A 396 -28.10 -21.51 5.53
CA LYS A 396 -27.28 -20.37 5.10
C LYS A 396 -27.96 -19.03 5.40
N GLU A 397 -29.26 -18.96 5.17
CA GLU A 397 -30.07 -17.77 5.43
C GLU A 397 -30.17 -17.49 6.94
N TRP A 398 -30.34 -18.52 7.77
CA TRP A 398 -30.25 -18.35 9.22
C TRP A 398 -28.87 -17.92 9.71
N GLN A 399 -27.78 -18.40 9.08
CA GLN A 399 -26.44 -17.93 9.39
C GLN A 399 -26.26 -16.45 9.04
N PHE A 400 -26.86 -16.00 7.93
CA PHE A 400 -26.87 -14.59 7.53
C PHE A 400 -27.62 -13.72 8.55
N LEU A 401 -28.84 -14.11 8.94
CA LEU A 401 -29.62 -13.40 9.96
C LEU A 401 -28.92 -13.38 11.33
N ALA A 402 -28.36 -14.51 11.76
CA ALA A 402 -27.65 -14.59 13.04
C ALA A 402 -26.46 -13.63 13.14
N ARG A 403 -25.72 -13.43 12.03
CA ARG A 403 -24.62 -12.46 11.96
C ARG A 403 -25.12 -11.03 12.06
N GLN A 404 -26.25 -10.69 11.42
CA GLN A 404 -26.86 -9.37 11.58
C GLN A 404 -27.26 -9.10 13.03
N PHE A 405 -27.79 -10.09 13.75
CA PHE A 405 -28.13 -9.92 15.17
C PHE A 405 -26.90 -9.72 16.06
N ILE A 406 -25.76 -10.34 15.71
CA ILE A 406 -24.48 -10.08 16.39
C ILE A 406 -24.01 -8.65 16.11
N GLN A 407 -24.03 -8.21 14.84
CA GLN A 407 -23.63 -6.86 14.43
C GLN A 407 -24.50 -5.76 15.06
N GLN A 408 -25.79 -6.02 15.23
CA GLN A 408 -26.74 -5.13 15.91
C GLN A 408 -26.59 -5.14 17.43
N GLY A 409 -25.65 -5.92 17.97
CA GLY A 409 -25.41 -6.01 19.41
C GLY A 409 -26.49 -6.75 20.19
N LEU A 410 -27.37 -7.53 19.53
CA LEU A 410 -28.37 -8.37 20.20
C LEU A 410 -27.77 -9.68 20.72
N LEU A 411 -26.66 -10.10 20.12
CA LEU A 411 -25.91 -11.29 20.52
C LEU A 411 -24.44 -10.94 20.64
N THR A 412 -23.79 -11.57 21.60
CA THR A 412 -22.33 -11.62 21.68
C THR A 412 -21.90 -13.06 21.47
N GLN A 413 -20.77 -13.24 20.80
CA GLN A 413 -20.16 -14.54 20.65
C GLN A 413 -18.97 -14.66 21.60
N ASP A 414 -18.96 -15.70 22.41
CA ASP A 414 -17.87 -16.00 23.33
C ASP A 414 -16.61 -16.36 22.53
N MET A 415 -15.52 -15.65 22.79
CA MET A 415 -14.25 -15.79 22.07
C MET A 415 -13.53 -17.12 22.38
N GLU A 416 -13.80 -17.76 23.53
CA GLU A 416 -13.14 -19.02 23.91
C GLU A 416 -13.84 -20.25 23.35
N HIS A 417 -15.17 -20.26 23.34
CA HIS A 417 -15.96 -21.44 22.98
C HIS A 417 -16.88 -21.23 21.77
N GLY A 418 -16.94 -20.01 21.23
CA GLY A 418 -17.81 -19.66 20.11
C GLY A 418 -19.30 -19.73 20.44
N SER A 419 -19.67 -19.75 21.72
CA SER A 419 -21.07 -19.83 22.16
C SER A 419 -21.77 -18.48 22.04
N LEU A 420 -23.05 -18.49 21.68
CA LEU A 420 -23.84 -17.28 21.57
C LEU A 420 -24.48 -16.94 22.91
N LYS A 421 -24.32 -15.68 23.35
CA LYS A 421 -24.89 -15.12 24.58
C LYS A 421 -25.76 -13.92 24.25
N LEU A 422 -26.86 -13.76 24.99
CA LEU A 422 -27.73 -12.60 24.84
C LEU A 422 -27.10 -11.37 25.49
N THR A 423 -27.28 -10.22 24.85
CA THR A 423 -26.93 -8.92 25.43
C THR A 423 -28.14 -8.30 26.14
N PRO A 424 -27.97 -7.23 26.94
CA PRO A 424 -29.09 -6.46 27.48
C PRO A 424 -30.09 -5.98 26.41
N GLU A 425 -29.59 -5.58 25.25
CA GLU A 425 -30.36 -5.07 24.10
C GLU A 425 -31.29 -6.15 23.52
N ALA A 426 -30.87 -7.42 23.57
CA ALA A 426 -31.68 -8.56 23.13
C ALA A 426 -33.04 -8.66 23.85
N TYR A 427 -33.11 -8.23 25.11
CA TYR A 427 -34.34 -8.30 25.91
C TYR A 427 -35.40 -7.29 25.44
N ALA A 428 -35.00 -6.23 24.77
CA ALA A 428 -35.91 -5.24 24.20
C ALA A 428 -36.69 -5.84 23.01
N VAL A 429 -36.03 -6.70 22.21
CA VAL A 429 -36.64 -7.46 21.11
C VAL A 429 -37.73 -8.42 21.61
N PHE A 430 -37.53 -9.06 22.77
CA PHE A 430 -38.57 -9.89 23.40
C PHE A 430 -39.80 -9.09 23.86
N LYS A 431 -39.64 -7.79 24.12
CA LYS A 431 -40.74 -6.87 24.45
C LYS A 431 -41.43 -6.30 23.20
N GLY A 432 -40.99 -6.70 22.01
CA GLY A 432 -41.58 -6.30 20.74
C GLY A 432 -40.94 -5.06 20.10
N GLU A 433 -39.75 -4.63 20.55
CA GLU A 433 -39.01 -3.61 19.82
C GLU A 433 -38.63 -4.11 18.41
N PRO A 434 -38.82 -3.28 17.38
CA PRO A 434 -38.62 -3.71 16.01
C PRO A 434 -37.14 -3.92 15.70
N VAL A 435 -36.83 -5.04 15.06
CA VAL A 435 -35.50 -5.33 14.53
C VAL A 435 -35.54 -5.18 13.02
N GLN A 436 -34.87 -4.17 12.49
CA GLN A 436 -34.75 -3.98 11.05
C GLN A 436 -33.47 -4.64 10.55
N GLY A 437 -33.51 -5.25 9.38
CA GLY A 437 -32.30 -5.76 8.74
C GLY A 437 -32.57 -6.30 7.35
N LEU A 438 -31.50 -6.76 6.70
CA LEU A 438 -31.59 -7.26 5.34
C LEU A 438 -32.22 -8.65 5.33
N LEU A 439 -33.16 -8.89 4.41
CA LEU A 439 -33.59 -10.24 4.12
C LEU A 439 -32.47 -10.98 3.36
N PRO A 440 -32.37 -12.30 3.52
CA PRO A 440 -31.49 -13.12 2.70
C PRO A 440 -31.96 -13.08 1.23
N SER A 441 -31.43 -12.17 0.44
CA SER A 441 -31.62 -12.13 -1.01
C SER A 441 -30.52 -12.94 -1.69
N GLN A 442 -30.78 -13.46 -2.91
CA GLN A 442 -29.71 -13.96 -3.77
C GLN A 442 -28.58 -12.92 -3.85
N PRO A 443 -27.30 -13.35 -3.90
CA PRO A 443 -26.16 -12.45 -3.83
C PRO A 443 -26.36 -11.29 -4.80
N ALA A 444 -26.37 -10.07 -4.25
CA ALA A 444 -26.38 -8.87 -5.04
C ALA A 444 -25.23 -9.00 -6.05
N ALA A 445 -25.54 -8.93 -7.34
CA ALA A 445 -24.52 -8.89 -8.36
C ALA A 445 -23.61 -7.71 -8.03
N ALA A 446 -22.33 -8.00 -7.72
CA ALA A 446 -21.33 -6.96 -7.55
C ALA A 446 -21.43 -6.05 -8.76
N ARG A 447 -21.70 -4.75 -8.56
CA ARG A 447 -21.63 -3.79 -9.65
C ARG A 447 -20.20 -3.88 -10.19
N PRO A 448 -20.00 -4.16 -11.49
CA PRO A 448 -18.66 -4.13 -12.04
C PRO A 448 -18.14 -2.70 -11.89
N ILE A 449 -17.19 -2.49 -10.97
CA ILE A 449 -16.44 -1.23 -10.93
C ILE A 449 -15.75 -1.13 -12.28
N THR A 450 -16.05 -0.05 -13.00
CA THR A 450 -15.46 0.31 -14.29
C THR A 450 -13.96 0.06 -14.27
N ALA A 451 -13.55 -1.05 -14.92
CA ALA A 451 -12.18 -1.22 -15.33
C ALA A 451 -11.83 -0.02 -16.20
N GLN A 452 -10.60 0.49 -16.06
CA GLN A 452 -10.09 1.52 -16.95
C GLN A 452 -10.26 0.97 -18.39
N GLU A 453 -11.01 1.68 -19.24
CA GLU A 453 -11.27 1.20 -20.60
C GLU A 453 -9.95 1.21 -21.39
N TYR A 454 -9.41 0.02 -21.67
CA TYR A 454 -8.25 -0.19 -22.52
C TYR A 454 -8.52 -1.32 -23.50
N ASP A 455 -7.84 -1.29 -24.65
CA ASP A 455 -7.98 -2.34 -25.65
C ASP A 455 -7.32 -3.63 -25.16
N THR A 456 -8.14 -4.64 -24.87
CA THR A 456 -7.71 -5.93 -24.31
C THR A 456 -6.90 -6.75 -25.32
N GLU A 457 -7.16 -6.61 -26.63
CA GLU A 457 -6.46 -7.33 -27.68
C GLU A 457 -5.04 -6.77 -27.85
N LEU A 458 -4.90 -5.44 -27.92
CA LEU A 458 -3.59 -4.79 -27.96
C LEU A 458 -2.82 -5.04 -26.67
N PHE A 459 -3.45 -4.94 -25.50
CA PHE A 459 -2.81 -5.25 -24.23
C PHE A 459 -2.23 -6.68 -24.22
N ALA A 460 -2.98 -7.68 -24.72
CA ALA A 460 -2.51 -9.06 -24.81
C ALA A 460 -1.28 -9.19 -25.73
N ARG A 461 -1.29 -8.55 -26.92
CA ARG A 461 -0.14 -8.54 -27.86
C ARG A 461 1.10 -7.89 -27.23
N LEU A 462 0.93 -6.78 -26.52
CA LEU A 462 2.03 -6.09 -25.84
C LEU A 462 2.57 -6.90 -24.64
N ARG A 463 1.67 -7.56 -23.89
CA ARG A 463 2.04 -8.45 -22.78
C ARG A 463 2.85 -9.64 -23.29
N GLU A 464 2.44 -10.27 -24.38
CA GLU A 464 3.19 -11.35 -25.01
C GLU A 464 4.59 -10.91 -25.43
N ARG A 465 4.72 -9.76 -26.12
CA ARG A 465 6.04 -9.24 -26.51
C ARG A 465 6.92 -8.97 -25.30
N ARG A 466 6.35 -8.38 -24.24
CA ARG A 466 7.06 -8.13 -22.98
C ARG A 466 7.58 -9.42 -22.38
N THR A 467 6.77 -10.48 -22.33
CA THR A 467 7.19 -11.78 -21.80
C THR A 467 8.37 -12.36 -22.57
N VAL A 468 8.34 -12.34 -23.90
CA VAL A 468 9.46 -12.83 -24.73
C VAL A 468 10.76 -12.07 -24.46
N LEU A 469 10.69 -10.73 -24.34
CA LEU A 469 11.87 -9.91 -24.04
C LEU A 469 12.40 -10.16 -22.62
N ALA A 470 11.50 -10.34 -21.65
CA ALA A 470 11.83 -10.61 -20.26
C ALA A 470 12.49 -11.98 -20.09
N GLU A 471 11.99 -13.01 -20.77
CA GLU A 471 12.59 -14.35 -20.81
C GLU A 471 13.99 -14.33 -21.43
N ALA A 472 14.17 -13.64 -22.55
CA ALA A 472 15.47 -13.51 -23.22
C ALA A 472 16.51 -12.81 -22.34
N ALA A 473 16.07 -11.84 -21.52
CA ALA A 473 16.93 -11.16 -20.55
C ALA A 473 17.00 -11.86 -19.17
N ASN A 474 16.24 -12.94 -18.96
CA ASN A 474 16.06 -13.64 -17.68
C ASN A 474 15.75 -12.66 -16.51
N VAL A 475 14.87 -11.69 -16.77
CA VAL A 475 14.37 -10.72 -15.79
C VAL A 475 12.85 -10.82 -15.68
N PRO A 476 12.23 -10.40 -14.56
CA PRO A 476 10.78 -10.35 -14.45
C PRO A 476 10.12 -9.42 -15.48
N PRO A 477 8.93 -9.76 -16.03
CA PRO A 477 8.27 -8.98 -17.08
C PRO A 477 8.06 -7.51 -16.73
N TYR A 478 7.67 -7.23 -15.48
CA TYR A 478 7.41 -5.87 -15.01
C TYR A 478 8.65 -4.96 -14.98
N ILE A 479 9.86 -5.52 -15.01
CA ILE A 479 11.11 -4.73 -15.11
C ILE A 479 11.22 -4.10 -16.50
N ILE A 480 10.80 -4.80 -17.55
CA ILE A 480 10.73 -4.26 -18.92
C ILE A 480 9.69 -3.13 -18.95
N PHE A 481 8.42 -3.45 -18.72
CA PHE A 481 7.32 -2.50 -18.55
C PHE A 481 6.29 -3.01 -17.54
N SER A 482 5.81 -2.12 -16.68
CA SER A 482 4.69 -2.44 -15.76
C SER A 482 3.40 -2.67 -16.53
N ASP A 483 2.42 -3.39 -15.96
CA ASP A 483 1.09 -3.53 -16.59
C ASP A 483 0.44 -2.17 -16.81
N ARG A 484 0.62 -1.21 -15.90
CA ARG A 484 0.17 0.18 -16.07
C ARG A 484 0.73 0.83 -17.35
N SER A 485 2.00 0.58 -17.66
CA SER A 485 2.61 1.08 -18.90
C SER A 485 1.92 0.49 -20.13
N LEU A 486 1.64 -0.83 -20.11
CA LEU A 486 0.96 -1.51 -21.22
C LEU A 486 -0.51 -1.09 -21.36
N VAL A 487 -1.22 -0.90 -20.24
CA VAL A 487 -2.58 -0.36 -20.21
C VAL A 487 -2.59 1.04 -20.83
N GLU A 488 -1.69 1.93 -20.44
CA GLU A 488 -1.61 3.26 -21.07
C GLU A 488 -1.30 3.18 -22.56
N MET A 489 -0.42 2.28 -23.00
CA MET A 489 -0.16 2.06 -24.44
C MET A 489 -1.41 1.55 -25.17
N ALA A 490 -2.19 0.68 -24.53
CA ALA A 490 -3.43 0.12 -25.07
C ALA A 490 -4.65 1.07 -24.98
N THR A 491 -4.55 2.14 -24.18
CA THR A 491 -5.55 3.21 -24.13
C THR A 491 -5.20 4.33 -25.13
N TYR A 492 -3.93 4.75 -25.17
CA TYR A 492 -3.52 5.93 -25.94
C TYR A 492 -3.00 5.64 -27.34
N PHE A 493 -2.66 4.39 -27.65
CA PHE A 493 -2.20 3.95 -28.97
C PHE A 493 -1.04 4.80 -29.53
N PRO A 494 0.08 4.98 -28.81
CA PRO A 494 1.17 5.85 -29.25
C PRO A 494 1.79 5.36 -30.55
N GLN A 495 1.88 6.22 -31.58
CA GLN A 495 2.40 5.85 -32.91
C GLN A 495 3.74 6.51 -33.25
N SER A 496 4.32 7.30 -32.34
CA SER A 496 5.62 7.95 -32.52
C SER A 496 6.54 7.74 -31.31
N LEU A 497 7.85 7.93 -31.49
CA LEU A 497 8.81 7.89 -30.37
C LEU A 497 8.50 8.93 -29.31
N ALA A 498 8.07 10.13 -29.71
CA ALA A 498 7.76 11.21 -28.78
C ALA A 498 6.56 10.86 -27.88
N THR A 499 5.49 10.33 -28.47
CA THR A 499 4.28 9.98 -27.74
C THR A 499 4.44 8.69 -26.93
N PHE A 500 5.23 7.73 -27.43
CA PHE A 500 5.63 6.55 -26.67
C PHE A 500 6.48 6.91 -25.44
N GLY A 501 7.41 7.87 -25.57
CA GLY A 501 8.19 8.40 -24.45
C GLY A 501 7.36 9.12 -23.37
N GLY A 502 6.14 9.56 -23.70
CA GLY A 502 5.20 10.14 -22.74
C GLY A 502 4.38 9.12 -21.93
N MET A 503 4.54 7.82 -22.21
CA MET A 503 3.85 6.76 -21.48
C MET A 503 4.50 6.50 -20.12
N TYR A 504 3.69 6.08 -19.15
CA TYR A 504 4.15 5.83 -17.79
C TYR A 504 5.29 4.83 -17.75
N GLY A 505 6.38 5.18 -17.08
CA GLY A 505 7.55 4.32 -16.90
C GLY A 505 8.46 4.18 -18.13
N VAL A 506 8.22 4.94 -19.21
CA VAL A 506 9.09 4.99 -20.39
C VAL A 506 10.14 6.11 -20.22
N GLY A 507 11.21 5.84 -19.47
CA GLY A 507 12.37 6.74 -19.37
C GLY A 507 13.31 6.64 -20.58
N GLY A 508 14.29 7.55 -20.69
CA GLY A 508 15.21 7.61 -21.83
C GLY A 508 15.90 6.28 -22.18
N ALA A 509 16.46 5.60 -21.18
CA ALA A 509 17.12 4.30 -21.38
C ALA A 509 16.15 3.21 -21.89
N LYS A 510 14.89 3.21 -21.43
CA LYS A 510 13.86 2.25 -21.88
C LYS A 510 13.32 2.60 -23.26
N LEU A 511 13.21 3.90 -23.57
CA LEU A 511 12.82 4.38 -24.89
C LEU A 511 13.81 3.88 -25.94
N GLU A 512 15.11 4.10 -25.72
CA GLU A 512 16.17 3.64 -26.63
C GLU A 512 16.19 2.10 -26.77
N LYS A 513 16.03 1.37 -25.66
CA LYS A 513 16.16 -0.09 -25.65
C LYS A 513 14.92 -0.82 -26.20
N TYR A 514 13.71 -0.31 -25.96
CA TYR A 514 12.47 -1.07 -26.21
C TYR A 514 11.50 -0.44 -27.23
N ALA A 515 11.67 0.83 -27.62
CA ALA A 515 10.72 1.45 -28.54
C ALA A 515 10.66 0.75 -29.91
N GLY A 516 11.81 0.27 -30.42
CA GLY A 516 11.88 -0.48 -31.68
C GLY A 516 11.12 -1.81 -31.68
N GLU A 517 10.78 -2.34 -30.50
CA GLU A 517 10.08 -3.62 -30.34
C GLU A 517 8.57 -3.45 -30.14
N PHE A 518 8.16 -2.41 -29.40
CA PHE A 518 6.75 -2.18 -29.05
C PHE A 518 6.03 -1.29 -30.06
N LEU A 519 6.69 -0.25 -30.58
CA LEU A 519 6.05 0.73 -31.47
C LEU A 519 5.54 0.09 -32.79
N PRO A 520 6.28 -0.84 -33.44
CA PRO A 520 5.77 -1.50 -34.65
C PRO A 520 4.50 -2.34 -34.39
N ILE A 521 4.39 -2.95 -33.20
CA ILE A 521 3.20 -3.75 -32.82
C ILE A 521 1.98 -2.84 -32.71
N ILE A 522 2.13 -1.69 -32.04
CA ILE A 522 1.06 -0.70 -31.87
C ILE A 522 0.67 -0.12 -33.23
N GLN A 523 1.63 0.30 -34.06
CA GLN A 523 1.39 0.85 -35.39
C GLN A 523 0.67 -0.15 -36.30
N ALA A 524 1.12 -1.41 -36.33
CA ALA A 524 0.49 -2.46 -37.13
C ALA A 524 -0.95 -2.72 -36.65
N TYR A 525 -1.19 -2.78 -35.35
CA TYR A 525 -2.53 -2.95 -34.78
C TYR A 525 -3.46 -1.78 -35.13
N CYS A 526 -2.98 -0.54 -34.97
CA CYS A 526 -3.73 0.65 -35.31
C CYS A 526 -4.07 0.72 -36.80
N ALA A 527 -3.13 0.35 -37.68
CA ALA A 527 -3.36 0.28 -39.12
C ALA A 527 -4.37 -0.82 -39.49
N GLU A 528 -4.30 -1.99 -38.85
CA GLU A 528 -5.23 -3.12 -39.05
C GLU A 528 -6.67 -2.75 -38.65
N LYS A 529 -6.83 -2.07 -37.51
CA LYS A 529 -8.15 -1.77 -36.92
C LYS A 529 -8.67 -0.36 -37.25
N GLY A 530 -7.88 0.46 -37.96
CA GLY A 530 -8.23 1.84 -38.28
C GLY A 530 -8.30 2.77 -37.07
N ILE A 531 -7.49 2.50 -36.03
CA ILE A 531 -7.51 3.25 -34.77
C ILE A 531 -6.54 4.43 -34.86
N ALA A 532 -7.06 5.63 -34.55
CA ALA A 532 -6.23 6.82 -34.43
C ALA A 532 -5.60 6.90 -33.04
N GLU A 533 -4.40 7.49 -32.97
CA GLU A 533 -3.74 7.81 -31.71
C GLU A 533 -4.62 8.71 -30.83
N GLN A 534 -4.77 8.35 -29.56
CA GLN A 534 -5.52 9.17 -28.61
C GLN A 534 -4.55 10.08 -27.86
N GLY A 535 -4.88 11.36 -27.81
CA GLY A 535 -4.08 12.32 -27.06
C GLY A 535 -4.13 12.02 -25.56
N LYS A 536 -3.04 11.53 -25.01
CA LYS A 536 -2.81 11.62 -23.56
C LYS A 536 -2.64 13.11 -23.25
N THR A 537 -3.62 13.73 -22.58
CA THR A 537 -3.35 15.00 -21.91
C THR A 537 -2.18 14.76 -20.97
N ALA A 538 -1.02 15.31 -21.30
CA ALA A 538 0.18 15.14 -20.52
C ALA A 538 -0.13 15.44 -19.04
N VAL A 539 0.14 14.47 -18.17
CA VAL A 539 0.35 14.79 -16.75
C VAL A 539 1.48 15.82 -16.74
N PRO A 540 1.34 16.96 -16.05
CA PRO A 540 2.32 18.02 -16.13
C PRO A 540 3.66 17.49 -15.60
N THR A 541 4.63 17.33 -16.49
CA THR A 541 6.01 17.65 -16.13
C THR A 541 5.97 19.05 -15.51
N PRO A 542 6.61 19.35 -14.37
CA PRO A 542 6.80 20.73 -13.95
C PRO A 542 7.70 21.42 -14.98
N THR A 543 7.07 21.97 -16.00
CA THR A 543 7.56 22.95 -16.97
C THR A 543 6.43 23.99 -17.08
N PRO A 544 6.76 25.27 -17.31
CA PRO A 544 6.02 26.40 -16.79
C PRO A 544 4.55 26.39 -17.22
N SER A 545 3.68 26.77 -16.29
CA SER A 545 2.23 26.91 -16.45
C SER A 545 1.83 27.46 -17.83
N ARG A 546 0.94 26.74 -18.54
CA ARG A 546 0.23 27.30 -19.72
C ARG A 546 -0.72 28.43 -19.29
N PRO A 547 -1.00 29.41 -20.17
CA PRO A 547 -1.66 30.66 -19.83
C PRO A 547 -3.18 30.48 -19.66
N SER A 548 -3.78 31.35 -18.83
CA SER A 548 -5.23 31.44 -18.69
C SER A 548 -5.88 32.17 -19.89
N ALA A 549 -7.20 32.08 -20.00
CA ALA A 549 -8.04 32.53 -21.11
C ALA A 549 -8.04 34.06 -21.41
N SER A 550 -7.14 34.83 -20.81
CA SER A 550 -6.81 36.22 -21.18
C SER A 550 -5.51 36.34 -21.98
N GLY A 551 -4.84 35.22 -22.28
CA GLY A 551 -3.48 35.21 -22.82
C GLY A 551 -2.42 35.66 -21.81
N ARG A 552 -2.81 35.93 -20.54
CA ARG A 552 -1.91 36.33 -19.46
C ARG A 552 -1.84 35.23 -18.41
N SER A 553 -0.63 34.89 -18.01
CA SER A 553 -0.41 33.98 -16.88
C SER A 553 -0.72 34.69 -15.56
N ARG A 554 -1.04 33.94 -14.51
CA ARG A 554 -1.20 34.50 -13.17
C ARG A 554 0.08 35.21 -12.69
N SER A 555 1.25 34.72 -13.12
CA SER A 555 2.53 35.39 -12.87
C SER A 555 2.60 36.76 -13.56
N ASP A 556 2.01 36.91 -14.75
CA ASP A 556 2.01 38.19 -15.47
C ASP A 556 1.20 39.26 -14.77
N GLU A 557 0.04 38.88 -14.23
CA GLU A 557 -0.82 39.78 -13.47
C GLU A 557 -0.15 40.24 -12.17
N VAL A 558 0.51 39.31 -11.46
CA VAL A 558 1.29 39.61 -10.25
C VAL A 558 2.43 40.58 -10.56
N VAL A 559 3.15 40.38 -11.67
CA VAL A 559 4.24 41.27 -12.13
C VAL A 559 3.71 42.66 -12.46
N ASP A 560 2.58 42.77 -13.18
CA ASP A 560 1.96 44.05 -13.54
C ASP A 560 1.54 44.84 -12.31
N LEU A 561 0.86 44.21 -11.36
CA LEU A 561 0.40 44.86 -10.13
C LEU A 561 1.57 45.27 -9.23
N PHE A 562 2.61 44.43 -9.14
CA PHE A 562 3.81 44.77 -8.38
C PHE A 562 4.55 45.99 -8.96
N ASN A 563 4.63 46.06 -10.29
CA ASN A 563 5.19 47.21 -11.01
C ASN A 563 4.31 48.46 -10.91
N ALA A 564 2.99 48.30 -10.78
CA ALA A 564 2.04 49.39 -10.55
C ALA A 564 2.09 49.97 -9.12
N GLY A 565 2.88 49.37 -8.21
CA GLY A 565 3.15 49.91 -6.87
C GLY A 565 2.60 49.08 -5.70
N HIS A 566 1.91 47.97 -5.96
CA HIS A 566 1.43 47.08 -4.91
C HIS A 566 2.58 46.36 -4.20
N SER A 567 2.44 46.18 -2.88
CA SER A 567 3.39 45.42 -2.05
C SER A 567 3.18 43.91 -2.15
N VAL A 568 4.21 43.12 -1.81
CA VAL A 568 4.14 41.65 -1.81
C VAL A 568 3.04 41.15 -0.85
N ALA A 569 2.85 41.80 0.29
CA ALA A 569 1.81 41.47 1.27
C ALA A 569 0.39 41.72 0.73
N GLU A 570 0.17 42.85 0.03
CA GLU A 570 -1.12 43.16 -0.59
C GLU A 570 -1.47 42.16 -1.70
N LEU A 571 -0.48 41.77 -2.52
CA LEU A 571 -0.66 40.76 -3.56
C LEU A 571 -0.95 39.38 -2.96
N ALA A 572 -0.25 39.00 -1.89
CA ALA A 572 -0.50 37.75 -1.18
C ALA A 572 -1.96 37.67 -0.69
N ALA A 573 -2.46 38.76 -0.10
CA ALA A 573 -3.85 38.88 0.34
C ALA A 573 -4.85 38.85 -0.84
N GLN A 574 -4.59 39.63 -1.90
CA GLN A 574 -5.45 39.72 -3.08
C GLN A 574 -5.60 38.38 -3.82
N PHE A 575 -4.51 37.61 -3.91
CA PHE A 575 -4.49 36.33 -4.59
C PHE A 575 -4.78 35.12 -3.68
N GLY A 576 -4.95 35.34 -2.37
CA GLY A 576 -5.22 34.29 -1.38
C GLY A 576 -4.09 33.28 -1.23
N VAL A 577 -2.83 33.73 -1.34
CA VAL A 577 -1.62 32.88 -1.29
C VAL A 577 -0.61 33.44 -0.29
N GLN A 578 0.39 32.63 0.09
CA GLN A 578 1.48 33.09 0.95
C GLN A 578 2.47 33.99 0.17
N GLU A 579 3.15 34.91 0.85
CA GLU A 579 4.13 35.85 0.24
C GLU A 579 5.22 35.14 -0.58
N ARG A 580 5.71 33.99 -0.12
CA ARG A 580 6.66 33.15 -0.89
C ARG A 580 6.16 32.77 -2.28
N THR A 581 4.85 32.61 -2.43
CA THR A 581 4.19 32.27 -3.70
C THR A 581 4.22 33.46 -4.64
N ILE A 582 4.03 34.68 -4.10
CA ILE A 582 4.16 35.93 -4.85
C ILE A 582 5.61 36.13 -5.29
N LEU A 583 6.60 35.90 -4.42
CA LEU A 583 8.02 35.94 -4.79
C LEU A 583 8.36 34.93 -5.90
N GLY A 584 7.75 33.74 -5.88
CA GLY A 584 7.87 32.76 -6.96
C GLY A 584 7.26 33.23 -8.29
N HIS A 585 6.11 33.91 -8.25
CA HIS A 585 5.51 34.53 -9.44
C HIS A 585 6.37 35.66 -10.01
N LEU A 586 6.94 36.52 -9.16
CA LEU A 586 7.87 37.57 -9.56
C LEU A 586 9.13 36.99 -10.20
N TRP A 587 9.68 35.91 -9.63
CA TRP A 587 10.84 35.20 -10.20
C TRP A 587 10.52 34.62 -11.57
N THR A 588 9.34 34.01 -11.73
CA THR A 588 8.87 33.51 -13.03
C THR A 588 8.78 34.64 -14.06
N GLY A 589 8.35 35.84 -13.65
CA GLY A 589 8.35 37.03 -14.49
C GLY A 589 9.73 37.46 -14.95
N VAL A 590 10.71 37.50 -14.03
CA VAL A 590 12.11 37.84 -14.34
C VAL A 590 12.74 36.82 -15.30
N GLN A 591 12.47 35.53 -15.11
CA GLN A 591 12.91 34.48 -16.03
C GLN A 591 12.26 34.57 -17.42
N GLY A 592 11.09 35.21 -17.51
CA GLY A 592 10.42 35.57 -18.76
C GLY A 592 10.85 36.93 -19.32
N GLU A 593 11.99 37.48 -18.89
CA GLU A 593 12.55 38.77 -19.32
C GLU A 593 11.64 39.98 -19.05
N ARG A 594 10.74 39.89 -18.06
CA ARG A 594 9.89 41.01 -17.66
C ARG A 594 10.59 41.86 -16.61
N PRO A 595 10.70 43.19 -16.81
CA PRO A 595 11.35 44.06 -15.83
C PRO A 595 10.50 44.14 -14.54
N LEU A 596 11.16 44.11 -13.39
CA LEU A 596 10.54 44.36 -12.09
C LEU A 596 10.98 45.68 -11.49
N ARG A 597 10.08 46.32 -10.76
CA ARG A 597 10.37 47.47 -9.91
C ARG A 597 11.31 47.06 -8.78
N ALA A 598 12.53 47.60 -8.77
CA ALA A 598 13.51 47.35 -7.70
C ALA A 598 13.11 48.02 -6.36
N ALA A 599 12.36 49.11 -6.41
CA ALA A 599 11.89 49.83 -5.22
C ALA A 599 10.93 48.95 -4.39
N GLY A 600 11.21 48.80 -3.10
CA GLY A 600 10.41 47.99 -2.18
C GLY A 600 10.81 46.50 -2.06
N LEU A 601 11.70 45.97 -2.92
CA LEU A 601 12.20 44.59 -2.78
C LEU A 601 13.27 44.48 -1.68
N LEU A 602 14.20 45.45 -1.61
CA LEU A 602 15.25 45.49 -0.59
C LEU A 602 14.69 45.70 0.83
N GLU A 603 13.55 46.39 0.93
CA GLU A 603 12.86 46.68 2.19
C GLU A 603 12.19 45.44 2.81
N LEU A 604 12.03 44.36 2.03
CA LEU A 604 11.50 43.08 2.51
C LEU A 604 12.56 42.20 3.17
N SER A 605 13.84 42.48 2.93
CA SER A 605 14.95 41.69 3.49
C SER A 605 15.23 42.13 4.93
N GLN A 606 15.31 41.17 5.84
CA GLN A 606 15.63 41.41 7.25
C GLN A 606 17.15 41.54 7.50
N LEU A 607 17.96 41.37 6.46
CA LEU A 607 19.42 41.42 6.54
C LEU A 607 19.96 42.85 6.69
N SER A 608 21.12 43.00 7.32
CA SER A 608 21.82 44.28 7.38
C SER A 608 22.29 44.74 5.98
N PRO A 609 22.45 46.05 5.73
CA PRO A 609 22.93 46.54 4.42
C PRO A 609 24.26 45.92 3.97
N ALA A 610 25.14 45.57 4.91
CA ALA A 610 26.41 44.90 4.62
C ALA A 610 26.21 43.45 4.15
N GLU A 611 25.26 42.71 4.75
CA GLU A 611 24.93 41.34 4.35
C GLU A 611 24.17 41.29 3.02
N GLN A 612 23.27 42.25 2.80
CA GLN A 612 22.59 42.42 1.52
C GLN A 612 23.60 42.65 0.39
N GLN A 613 24.57 43.56 0.61
CA GLN A 613 25.60 43.83 -0.38
C GLN A 613 26.48 42.60 -0.65
N ARG A 614 26.92 41.90 0.41
CA ARG A 614 27.70 40.64 0.27
C ARG A 614 26.97 39.58 -0.56
N ALA A 615 25.68 39.42 -0.33
CA ALA A 615 24.87 38.47 -1.09
C ALA A 615 24.67 38.89 -2.56
N LEU A 616 24.45 40.18 -2.81
CA LEU A 616 24.37 40.70 -4.19
C LEU A 616 25.71 40.55 -4.93
N ASP A 617 26.84 40.76 -4.26
CA ASP A 617 28.18 40.54 -4.83
C ASP A 617 28.40 39.06 -5.16
N ALA A 618 27.97 38.15 -4.28
CA ALA A 618 28.03 36.71 -4.53
C ALA A 618 27.13 36.26 -5.70
N PHE A 619 25.95 36.88 -5.88
CA PHE A 619 25.13 36.66 -7.08
C PHE A 619 25.81 37.17 -8.37
N ALA A 620 26.56 38.28 -8.31
CA ALA A 620 27.30 38.79 -9.46
C ALA A 620 28.47 37.89 -9.87
N GLU A 621 29.08 37.19 -8.91
CA GLU A 621 30.21 36.27 -9.16
C GLU A 621 29.76 34.89 -9.64
N VAL A 622 28.71 34.34 -9.03
CA VAL A 622 28.29 32.93 -9.24
C VAL A 622 27.04 32.80 -10.11
N GLY A 623 26.35 33.90 -10.38
CA GLY A 623 25.15 33.98 -11.22
C GLY A 623 23.85 33.73 -10.46
N THR A 624 22.74 34.13 -11.08
CA THR A 624 21.39 34.10 -10.47
C THR A 624 20.63 32.78 -10.71
N ALA A 625 21.19 31.86 -11.49
CA ALA A 625 20.50 30.63 -11.91
C ALA A 625 20.17 29.66 -10.75
N TYR A 626 21.06 29.53 -9.77
CA TYR A 626 20.92 28.61 -8.65
C TYR A 626 21.27 29.30 -7.32
N LEU A 627 20.51 29.02 -6.25
CA LEU A 627 20.75 29.62 -4.93
C LEU A 627 21.89 28.94 -4.16
N ARG A 628 22.09 27.63 -4.38
CA ARG A 628 23.05 26.81 -3.63
C ARG A 628 24.51 27.30 -3.78
N PRO A 629 25.01 27.61 -4.99
CA PRO A 629 26.38 28.11 -5.14
C PRO A 629 26.63 29.44 -4.40
N VAL A 630 25.61 30.30 -4.35
CA VAL A 630 25.67 31.59 -3.61
C VAL A 630 25.58 31.36 -2.10
N TYR A 631 24.75 30.41 -1.66
CA TYR A 631 24.68 29.98 -0.26
C TYR A 631 26.02 29.43 0.24
N GLU A 632 26.69 28.62 -0.56
CA GLU A 632 28.03 28.08 -0.29
C GLU A 632 29.10 29.20 -0.28
N ALA A 633 29.06 30.15 -1.24
CA ALA A 633 29.98 31.29 -1.30
C ALA A 633 29.87 32.24 -0.09
N LEU A 634 28.68 32.32 0.52
CA LEU A 634 28.42 33.14 1.71
C LEU A 634 28.71 32.40 3.03
N GLY A 635 29.21 31.17 2.98
CA GLY A 635 29.51 30.36 4.16
C GLY A 635 28.26 29.91 4.91
N GLU A 636 27.15 29.70 4.20
CA GLU A 636 25.90 29.15 4.72
C GLU A 636 25.19 30.02 5.78
N THR A 637 25.60 31.29 5.93
CA THR A 637 25.09 32.18 6.98
C THR A 637 23.78 32.89 6.66
N ILE A 638 23.33 32.88 5.40
CA ILE A 638 22.12 33.59 4.95
C ILE A 638 21.06 32.57 4.51
N SER A 639 19.82 32.69 5.02
CA SER A 639 18.75 31.73 4.71
C SER A 639 18.37 31.73 3.22
N TYR A 640 17.85 30.60 2.74
CA TYR A 640 17.38 30.48 1.36
C TYR A 640 16.23 31.44 1.03
N ASP A 641 15.40 31.79 2.00
CA ASP A 641 14.30 32.75 1.81
C ASP A 641 14.83 34.17 1.52
N GLU A 642 15.85 34.60 2.26
CA GLU A 642 16.55 35.88 2.03
C GLU A 642 17.32 35.87 0.71
N LEU A 643 17.99 34.77 0.38
CA LEU A 643 18.67 34.61 -0.91
C LEU A 643 17.68 34.61 -2.09
N HIS A 644 16.48 34.07 -1.92
CA HIS A 644 15.46 34.10 -2.96
C HIS A 644 14.98 35.53 -3.25
N LEU A 645 14.85 36.37 -2.22
CA LEU A 645 14.51 37.78 -2.35
C LEU A 645 15.66 38.58 -3.01
N LEU A 646 16.88 38.42 -2.52
CA LEU A 646 18.05 39.12 -3.07
C LEU A 646 18.40 38.68 -4.49
N ARG A 647 18.08 37.43 -4.86
CA ARG A 647 18.17 36.95 -6.24
C ARG A 647 17.28 37.73 -7.20
N LEU A 648 16.06 38.11 -6.79
CA LEU A 648 15.18 38.95 -7.61
C LEU A 648 15.83 40.30 -7.90
N ILE A 649 16.46 40.91 -6.89
CA ILE A 649 17.14 42.19 -7.01
C ILE A 649 18.39 42.07 -7.91
N ALA A 650 19.20 41.03 -7.72
CA ALA A 650 20.38 40.77 -8.56
C ALA A 650 19.97 40.60 -10.04
N ALA A 651 18.94 39.80 -10.31
CA ALA A 651 18.46 39.56 -11.67
C ALA A 651 17.80 40.79 -12.31
N THR A 652 17.19 41.69 -11.51
CA THR A 652 16.69 42.98 -12.05
C THR A 652 17.80 43.94 -12.48
N LYS A 653 18.98 43.88 -11.85
CA LYS A 653 20.14 44.69 -12.24
C LYS A 653 20.84 44.18 -13.49
N GLU A 654 20.67 42.90 -13.84
CA GLU A 654 21.19 42.31 -15.08
C GLU A 654 20.33 42.66 -16.32
N LEU A 655 19.06 43.04 -16.11
CA LEU A 655 18.07 43.34 -17.16
C LEU A 655 17.94 44.83 -17.52
N GLY A 656 18.53 45.73 -16.73
CA GLY A 656 18.52 47.18 -16.96
C GLY A 656 19.92 47.73 -17.14
#